data_AF-A0A518HHZ8-F1
#
_entry.id   AF-A0A518HHZ8-F1
#
_cell.length_a   1.000
_cell.length_b   1.000
_cell.length_c   1.000
_cell.angle_alpha   90.00
_cell.angle_beta   90.00
_cell.angle_gamma   90.00
#
_symmetry.space_group_name_H-M   'P 1'
#
loop_
_entity.id
_entity.type
_entity.pdbx_description
1 polymer ?
#
loop_
_entity_poly.entity_id
_entity_poly.type
_entity_poly.pdbx_seq_one_letter_code
_entity_poly.pdbx_strand_id
1 'polypeptide(L)'
;MLRYALTIFTSAFLLFQVQPIIGRFILPWFGGGPSIWTSCMLFFQAALLGGYLYSHLICAKLSVRSQAWVHLAVLAASVLLLPIAPDETWKPLPDQSPLARILLVLIATVGGPYFVLASTGPLMQKWFSQTSPDRSPYRLYALSNIGSLLALLSYPFVIEPRFTLQQQSVSWTSLYVVFACFAAWCAAGMLKHDAMPIQRDQVAEQPTVEPSLPQKPGWIVVFLWLILSACGSAMLLATTNQLCIDVATVPFLWILPLSLYLISFIICFDRPQWYDRRAFGLLLLVCGPLACWAISSGPDLELAKQVVIFSAALFACCMAVHGELVHSRPDPRYLTLFYLLISAGGVLGGLFVAILATNLFTGYWEFQISLVACCVFALMAACRQRAWDVAPSSDFWTWTGGAFATTVAAIAVLWQPHHESLDAIDEVAWLGGFGSLIFLGLIAVGTRSERSVSTWTWCGSAALPIGWLVAWGAWRMPDVMTAGLSLRFAAISMAAWAVALVALWGLRHFSEQRQSQLIRVAILAYAMILLALASEHDVVTRAQTWTLLLVGLGGMMAEWMIRKLRSSDRPSLGIWFGAPLLTLVAILGYDFWETLDSHSHAVVHRSRNFYGVLNVDYVPARDDDESPMPAKFRLEHGQIQHGFQYADDDWKRQPTTYYGRASGLGLAIETARARKQAGKQARAQADQSIHVGVVGLGTGTIAAYGEANDDFRFYEINPAVQELSGRFFTYLQDSAARTKVCIGDARIVMERELRENRRQHFDVLAIDAFSSDAIPVHLLTTECAEIYRRHLAADGILAIHISNRFLDLGPVVRGLADSLDWQSIRVSNDKDESTGVYSSTWVLLTENVEVAEQLRLSPAFEAWEKDDTILHWRDDYSGLWNLLSL
;
A
#
# COMPACT_ATOMS: atom_id res chain seq x y z
N MET A 1 31.79 23.98 -14.64
CA MET A 1 31.37 22.74 -13.94
C MET A 1 30.90 23.01 -12.52
N LEU A 2 31.70 23.67 -11.66
CA LEU A 2 31.34 23.92 -10.25
C LEU A 2 29.96 24.57 -10.04
N ARG A 3 29.63 25.66 -10.75
CA ARG A 3 28.32 26.34 -10.65
C ARG A 3 27.14 25.40 -10.90
N TYR A 4 27.23 24.53 -11.91
CA TYR A 4 26.17 23.56 -12.24
C TYR A 4 26.11 22.43 -11.22
N ALA A 5 27.26 21.96 -10.73
CA ALA A 5 27.34 20.92 -9.70
C ALA A 5 26.70 21.37 -8.39
N LEU A 6 27.03 22.57 -7.90
CA LEU A 6 26.43 23.16 -6.71
C LEU A 6 24.90 23.34 -6.89
N THR A 7 24.48 23.92 -8.01
CA THR A 7 23.05 24.15 -8.29
C THR A 7 22.26 22.84 -8.31
N ILE A 8 22.75 21.81 -9.03
CA ILE A 8 22.06 20.51 -9.15
C ILE A 8 22.04 19.76 -7.82
N PHE A 9 23.15 19.73 -7.09
CA PHE A 9 23.23 19.05 -5.80
C PHE A 9 22.27 19.68 -4.78
N THR A 10 22.34 21.00 -4.60
CA THR A 10 21.47 21.71 -3.65
C THR A 10 20.01 21.62 -4.06
N SER A 11 19.71 21.71 -5.37
CA SER A 11 18.35 21.54 -5.87
C SER A 11 17.79 20.16 -5.58
N ALA A 12 18.55 19.10 -5.85
CA ALA A 12 18.13 17.72 -5.61
C ALA A 12 17.95 17.44 -4.11
N PHE A 13 18.87 17.94 -3.27
CA PHE A 13 18.75 17.84 -1.83
C PHE A 13 17.46 18.50 -1.31
N LEU A 14 17.21 19.77 -1.69
CA LEU A 14 16.01 20.50 -1.28
C LEU A 14 14.71 19.85 -1.77
N LEU A 15 14.69 19.33 -3.00
CA LEU A 15 13.53 18.71 -3.63
C LEU A 15 13.04 17.48 -2.87
N PHE A 16 13.94 16.67 -2.32
CA PHE A 16 13.58 15.50 -1.53
C PHE A 16 13.42 15.81 -0.04
N GLN A 17 14.12 16.81 0.49
CA GLN A 17 13.97 17.22 1.89
C GLN A 17 12.59 17.81 2.20
N VAL A 18 12.01 18.56 1.26
CA VAL A 18 10.76 19.29 1.51
C VAL A 18 9.54 18.38 1.66
N GLN A 19 9.58 17.20 1.06
CA GLN A 19 8.46 16.26 1.04
C GLN A 19 8.06 15.79 2.44
N PRO A 20 8.98 15.24 3.27
CA PRO A 20 8.66 14.88 4.64
C PRO A 20 8.42 16.11 5.54
N ILE A 21 9.09 17.26 5.31
CA ILE A 21 8.84 18.50 6.07
C ILE A 21 7.36 18.91 5.96
N ILE A 22 6.86 19.08 4.74
CA ILE A 22 5.49 19.55 4.55
C ILE A 22 4.48 18.46 4.93
N GLY A 23 4.82 17.18 4.69
CA GLY A 23 4.02 16.05 5.15
C GLY A 23 3.77 16.14 6.65
N ARG A 24 4.81 16.41 7.45
CA ARG A 24 4.69 16.61 8.89
C ARG A 24 3.89 17.85 9.31
N PHE A 25 3.96 18.96 8.57
CA PHE A 25 3.14 20.14 8.89
C PHE A 25 1.64 19.88 8.75
N ILE A 26 1.23 19.15 7.71
CA ILE A 26 -0.19 18.96 7.40
C ILE A 26 -0.77 17.69 7.99
N LEU A 27 0.05 16.68 8.30
CA LEU A 27 -0.37 15.41 8.92
C LEU A 27 -1.36 15.61 10.09
N PRO A 28 -1.11 16.53 11.03
CA PRO A 28 -1.99 16.70 12.18
C PRO A 28 -3.28 17.46 11.88
N TRP A 29 -3.39 18.11 10.72
CA TRP A 29 -4.63 18.80 10.34
C TRP A 29 -5.66 17.84 9.72
N PHE A 30 -5.22 16.69 9.21
CA PHE A 30 -6.06 15.77 8.44
C PHE A 30 -6.20 14.38 9.08
N GLY A 31 -5.75 14.20 10.32
CA GLY A 31 -6.03 12.99 11.12
C GLY A 31 -4.97 11.89 11.12
N GLY A 32 -3.73 12.14 10.69
CA GLY A 32 -2.63 11.19 10.92
C GLY A 32 -2.58 9.93 10.05
N GLY A 33 -3.45 9.79 9.05
CA GLY A 33 -3.55 8.59 8.20
C GLY A 33 -2.60 8.56 6.98
N PRO A 34 -2.32 7.36 6.42
CA PRO A 34 -1.44 7.15 5.27
C PRO A 34 -1.87 7.88 4.00
N SER A 35 -3.18 8.10 3.84
CA SER A 35 -3.78 8.85 2.73
C SER A 35 -3.18 10.25 2.57
N ILE A 36 -2.69 10.86 3.65
CA ILE A 36 -2.08 12.20 3.62
C ILE A 36 -0.75 12.16 2.86
N TRP A 37 0.12 11.20 3.18
CA TRP A 37 1.39 11.03 2.48
C TRP A 37 1.16 10.69 1.00
N THR A 38 0.22 9.80 0.71
CA THR A 38 -0.15 9.42 -0.66
C THR A 38 -0.68 10.62 -1.46
N SER A 39 -1.43 11.52 -0.82
CA SER A 39 -1.88 12.79 -1.43
C SER A 39 -0.71 13.73 -1.72
N CYS A 40 0.24 13.87 -0.80
CA CYS A 40 1.46 14.65 -0.99
C CYS A 40 2.29 14.12 -2.17
N MET A 41 2.47 12.80 -2.25
CA MET A 41 3.24 12.16 -3.31
C MET A 41 2.61 12.39 -4.69
N LEU A 42 1.28 12.29 -4.81
CA LEU A 42 0.58 12.64 -6.06
C LEU A 42 0.90 14.07 -6.50
N PHE A 43 0.83 15.04 -5.59
CA PHE A 43 1.20 16.42 -5.87
C PHE A 43 2.65 16.54 -6.33
N PHE A 44 3.60 15.95 -5.60
CA PHE A 44 5.02 16.05 -5.93
C PHE A 44 5.37 15.42 -7.26
N GLN A 45 4.75 14.28 -7.60
CA GLN A 45 4.91 13.64 -8.91
C GLN A 45 4.36 14.53 -10.03
N ALA A 46 3.19 15.16 -9.82
CA ALA A 46 2.59 16.07 -10.80
C ALA A 46 3.43 17.34 -10.99
N ALA A 47 3.94 17.92 -9.89
CA ALA A 47 4.79 19.10 -9.93
C ALA A 47 6.17 18.78 -10.57
N LEU A 48 6.72 17.59 -10.32
CA LEU A 48 7.94 17.10 -10.97
C LEU A 48 7.75 16.98 -12.49
N LEU A 49 6.65 16.35 -12.92
CA LEU A 49 6.26 16.27 -14.33
C LEU A 49 6.13 17.67 -14.95
N GLY A 50 5.47 18.59 -14.25
CA GLY A 50 5.33 19.99 -14.66
C GLY A 50 6.68 20.68 -14.86
N GLY A 51 7.62 20.53 -13.90
CA GLY A 51 8.97 21.09 -13.99
C GLY A 51 9.76 20.52 -15.17
N TYR A 52 9.65 19.22 -15.45
CA TYR A 52 10.32 18.58 -16.58
C TYR A 52 9.74 19.04 -17.92
N LEU A 53 8.41 19.11 -18.01
CA LEU A 53 7.72 19.62 -19.19
C LEU A 53 8.10 21.08 -19.46
N TYR A 54 8.14 21.92 -18.43
CA TYR A 54 8.62 23.30 -18.54
C TYR A 54 10.04 23.36 -19.10
N SER A 55 10.99 22.61 -18.52
CA SER A 55 12.38 22.59 -18.99
C SER A 55 12.50 22.12 -20.43
N HIS A 56 11.69 21.12 -20.83
CA HIS A 56 11.63 20.67 -22.21
C HIS A 56 11.11 21.77 -23.15
N LEU A 57 9.98 22.40 -22.83
CA LEU A 57 9.34 23.40 -23.68
C LEU A 57 10.20 24.66 -23.86
N ILE A 58 10.83 25.16 -22.79
CA ILE A 58 11.71 26.33 -22.91
C ILE A 58 12.95 26.00 -23.75
N CYS A 59 13.53 24.81 -23.59
CA CYS A 59 14.70 24.40 -24.35
C CYS A 59 14.38 24.15 -25.83
N ALA A 60 13.15 23.72 -26.13
CA ALA A 60 12.70 23.42 -27.49
C ALA A 60 12.26 24.66 -28.26
N LYS A 61 11.63 25.63 -27.59
CA LYS A 61 10.96 26.77 -28.26
C LYS A 61 11.69 28.10 -28.14
N LEU A 62 12.53 28.28 -27.12
CA LEU A 62 13.12 29.58 -26.81
C LEU A 62 14.63 29.63 -27.09
N SER A 63 15.14 30.82 -27.43
CA SER A 63 16.58 31.07 -27.50
C SER A 63 17.22 30.98 -26.10
N VAL A 64 18.52 30.65 -26.03
CA VAL A 64 19.25 30.46 -24.76
C VAL A 64 19.12 31.68 -23.82
N ARG A 65 19.14 32.90 -24.37
CA ARG A 65 18.91 34.12 -23.59
C ARG A 65 17.50 34.23 -23.04
N SER A 66 16.50 33.91 -23.85
CA SER A 66 15.10 33.91 -23.42
C SER A 66 14.85 32.86 -22.35
N GLN A 67 15.47 31.67 -22.46
CA GLN A 67 15.43 30.64 -21.43
C GLN A 67 15.97 31.17 -20.09
N ALA A 68 17.10 31.88 -20.11
CA ALA A 68 17.70 32.45 -18.90
C ALA A 68 16.79 33.51 -18.26
N TRP A 69 16.22 34.43 -19.03
CA TRP A 69 15.29 35.45 -18.50
C TRP A 69 14.00 34.86 -17.96
N VAL A 70 13.38 33.94 -18.69
CA VAL A 70 12.14 33.26 -18.23
C VAL A 70 12.42 32.50 -16.94
N HIS A 71 13.52 31.74 -16.88
CA HIS A 71 13.84 31.00 -15.66
C HIS A 71 14.20 31.91 -14.48
N LEU A 72 14.89 33.04 -14.70
CA LEU A 72 15.12 34.05 -13.66
C LEU A 72 13.82 34.66 -13.14
N ALA A 73 12.85 34.93 -14.02
CA ALA A 73 11.53 35.45 -13.61
C ALA A 73 10.76 34.43 -12.78
N VAL A 74 10.73 33.16 -13.22
CA VAL A 74 10.09 32.06 -12.47
C VAL A 74 10.79 31.85 -11.11
N LEU A 75 12.12 31.93 -11.06
CA LEU A 75 12.90 31.83 -9.83
C LEU A 75 12.64 33.00 -8.87
N ALA A 76 12.52 34.23 -9.39
CA ALA A 76 12.16 35.38 -8.56
C ALA A 76 10.74 35.24 -7.99
N ALA A 77 9.79 34.80 -8.82
CA ALA A 77 8.42 34.54 -8.38
C ALA A 77 8.36 33.44 -7.30
N SER A 78 9.17 32.38 -7.40
CA SER A 78 9.18 31.32 -6.38
C SER A 78 9.78 31.75 -5.05
N VAL A 79 10.77 32.66 -5.06
CA VAL A 79 11.32 33.25 -3.81
C VAL A 79 10.29 34.10 -3.08
N LEU A 80 9.39 34.79 -3.81
CA LEU A 80 8.30 35.58 -3.20
C LEU A 80 7.24 34.72 -2.51
N LEU A 81 7.21 33.41 -2.76
CA LEU A 81 6.28 32.47 -2.13
C LEU A 81 6.82 31.87 -0.83
N LEU A 82 8.02 32.26 -0.37
CA LEU A 82 8.60 31.80 0.89
C LEU A 82 8.06 32.63 2.07
N PRO A 83 7.92 32.04 3.28
CA PRO A 83 8.36 30.70 3.70
C PRO A 83 7.36 29.58 3.32
N ILE A 84 7.85 28.33 3.30
CA ILE A 84 7.06 27.14 2.92
C ILE A 84 6.08 26.64 4.00
N ALA A 85 6.18 27.15 5.23
CA ALA A 85 5.32 26.72 6.33
C ALA A 85 3.88 27.18 6.05
N PRO A 86 2.89 26.26 6.05
CA PRO A 86 1.50 26.62 5.81
C PRO A 86 0.93 27.39 7.00
N ASP A 87 0.17 28.45 6.70
CA ASP A 87 -0.55 29.22 7.70
C ASP A 87 -1.75 28.44 8.28
N GLU A 88 -2.13 28.70 9.54
CA GLU A 88 -3.25 28.00 10.19
C GLU A 88 -4.60 28.17 9.49
N THR A 89 -4.81 29.23 8.71
CA THR A 89 -6.03 29.44 7.91
C THR A 89 -6.28 28.33 6.89
N TRP A 90 -5.26 27.51 6.61
CA TRP A 90 -5.35 26.36 5.72
C TRP A 90 -5.94 25.10 6.35
N LYS A 91 -6.07 25.04 7.69
CA LYS A 91 -6.74 23.93 8.41
C LYS A 91 -8.10 23.59 7.76
N PRO A 92 -8.47 22.30 7.66
CA PRO A 92 -9.69 21.89 6.98
C PRO A 92 -10.96 22.43 7.65
N LEU A 93 -11.99 22.62 6.82
CA LEU A 93 -13.35 22.87 7.27
C LEU A 93 -14.16 21.56 7.25
N PRO A 94 -15.18 21.39 8.11
CA PRO A 94 -15.92 20.13 8.26
C PRO A 94 -16.48 19.54 6.97
N ASP A 95 -16.86 20.38 5.99
CA ASP A 95 -17.55 19.95 4.76
C ASP A 95 -16.64 19.91 3.52
N GLN A 96 -15.32 19.98 3.70
CA GLN A 96 -14.38 20.00 2.57
C GLN A 96 -13.73 18.63 2.34
N SER A 97 -13.57 18.26 1.06
CA SER A 97 -12.78 17.08 0.68
C SER A 97 -11.33 17.23 1.20
N PRO A 98 -10.85 16.32 2.06
CA PRO A 98 -9.50 16.38 2.60
C PRO A 98 -8.42 16.35 1.51
N LEU A 99 -8.56 15.46 0.52
CA LEU A 99 -7.63 15.35 -0.61
C LEU A 99 -7.53 16.67 -1.38
N ALA A 100 -8.66 17.27 -1.76
CA ALA A 100 -8.66 18.52 -2.52
C ALA A 100 -8.00 19.65 -1.71
N ARG A 101 -8.27 19.72 -0.40
CA ARG A 101 -7.67 20.72 0.48
C ARG A 101 -6.16 20.52 0.60
N ILE A 102 -5.67 19.29 0.76
CA ILE A 102 -4.23 18.98 0.79
C ILE A 102 -3.55 19.47 -0.50
N LEU A 103 -4.10 19.12 -1.67
CA LEU A 103 -3.53 19.54 -2.95
C LEU A 103 -3.49 21.07 -3.09
N LEU A 104 -4.55 21.77 -2.65
CA LEU A 104 -4.58 23.24 -2.67
C LEU A 104 -3.54 23.87 -1.75
N VAL A 105 -3.38 23.35 -0.52
CA VAL A 105 -2.35 23.82 0.42
C VAL A 105 -0.97 23.67 -0.20
N LEU A 106 -0.67 22.49 -0.75
CA LEU A 106 0.63 22.20 -1.36
C LEU A 106 0.92 23.09 -2.57
N ILE A 107 -0.08 23.33 -3.43
CA ILE A 107 0.04 24.26 -4.57
C ILE A 107 0.37 25.67 -4.07
N ALA A 108 -0.33 26.15 -3.04
CA ALA A 108 -0.21 27.52 -2.55
C ALA A 108 1.11 27.78 -1.80
N THR A 109 1.64 26.80 -1.06
CA THR A 109 2.81 27.01 -0.19
C THR A 109 4.10 26.56 -0.83
N VAL A 110 4.17 25.31 -1.28
CA VAL A 110 5.42 24.68 -1.75
C VAL A 110 5.47 24.51 -3.28
N GLY A 111 4.35 24.68 -3.99
CA GLY A 111 4.24 24.43 -5.42
C GLY A 111 5.21 25.22 -6.28
N GLY A 112 5.29 26.54 -6.09
CA GLY A 112 6.25 27.38 -6.82
C GLY A 112 7.71 26.98 -6.55
N PRO A 113 8.17 26.96 -5.29
CA PRO A 113 9.51 26.52 -4.94
C PRO A 113 9.87 25.12 -5.46
N TYR A 114 8.97 24.14 -5.28
CA TYR A 114 9.16 22.76 -5.74
C TYR A 114 9.26 22.66 -7.26
N PHE A 115 8.37 23.34 -7.99
CA PHE A 115 8.37 23.37 -9.45
C PHE A 115 9.72 23.88 -10.00
N VAL A 116 10.28 24.92 -9.39
CA VAL A 116 11.60 25.44 -9.78
C VAL A 116 12.71 24.42 -9.53
N LEU A 117 12.73 23.79 -8.36
CA LEU A 117 13.70 22.73 -8.05
C LEU A 117 13.59 21.56 -9.03
N ALA A 118 12.36 21.13 -9.34
CA ALA A 118 12.08 20.07 -10.31
C ALA A 118 12.58 20.40 -11.72
N SER A 119 12.40 21.66 -12.16
CA SER A 119 12.86 22.11 -13.48
C SER A 119 14.39 22.17 -13.62
N THR A 120 15.10 22.36 -12.50
CA THR A 120 16.53 22.71 -12.48
C THR A 120 17.41 21.60 -13.04
N GLY A 121 17.20 20.34 -12.64
CA GLY A 121 18.06 19.22 -13.06
C GLY A 121 18.19 19.12 -14.59
N PRO A 122 17.07 18.94 -15.33
CA PRO A 122 17.09 18.88 -16.79
C PRO A 122 17.63 20.15 -17.46
N LEU A 123 17.26 21.33 -16.95
CA LEU A 123 17.66 22.61 -17.53
C LEU A 123 19.17 22.86 -17.39
N MET A 124 19.71 22.63 -16.20
CA MET A 124 21.14 22.83 -15.90
C MET A 124 22.02 21.84 -16.67
N GLN A 125 21.57 20.59 -16.85
CA GLN A 125 22.28 19.62 -17.69
C GLN A 125 22.31 20.08 -19.15
N LYS A 126 21.21 20.63 -19.67
CA LYS A 126 21.16 21.18 -21.05
C LYS A 126 22.09 22.37 -21.22
N TRP A 127 22.04 23.35 -20.32
CA TRP A 127 22.93 24.52 -20.34
C TRP A 127 24.41 24.14 -20.16
N PHE A 128 24.70 23.11 -19.36
CA PHE A 128 26.06 22.59 -19.22
C PHE A 128 26.56 21.97 -20.54
N SER A 129 25.75 21.16 -21.22
CA SER A 129 26.13 20.56 -22.51
C SER A 129 26.45 21.60 -23.58
N GLN A 130 25.83 22.78 -23.50
CA GLN A 130 26.07 23.88 -24.44
C GLN A 130 27.32 24.70 -24.11
N THR A 131 27.69 24.81 -22.84
CA THR A 131 28.86 25.62 -22.41
C THR A 131 30.11 24.80 -22.14
N SER A 132 30.02 23.48 -22.13
CA SER A 132 31.16 22.59 -21.97
C SER A 132 30.99 21.33 -22.82
N PRO A 133 31.04 21.44 -24.17
CA PRO A 133 30.77 20.32 -25.08
C PRO A 133 31.70 19.13 -24.86
N ASP A 134 32.95 19.37 -24.48
CA ASP A 134 33.99 18.34 -24.30
C ASP A 134 33.86 17.55 -22.98
N ARG A 135 32.85 17.86 -22.15
CA ARG A 135 32.67 17.22 -20.83
C ARG A 135 31.33 16.52 -20.74
N SER A 136 31.35 15.24 -20.33
CA SER A 136 30.13 14.46 -20.15
C SER A 136 29.22 15.02 -19.03
N PRO A 137 27.93 15.28 -19.31
CA PRO A 137 26.94 15.68 -18.29
C PRO A 137 26.65 14.60 -17.24
N TYR A 138 27.05 13.35 -17.49
CA TYR A 138 26.69 12.20 -16.65
C TYR A 138 27.11 12.34 -15.18
N ARG A 139 28.25 13.00 -14.91
CA ARG A 139 28.71 13.28 -13.54
C ARG A 139 27.74 14.17 -12.76
N LEU A 140 27.01 15.05 -13.44
CA LEU A 140 26.00 15.92 -12.81
C LEU A 140 24.74 15.14 -12.46
N TYR A 141 24.37 14.16 -13.28
CA TYR A 141 23.26 13.25 -12.98
C TYR A 141 23.55 12.39 -11.73
N ALA A 142 24.74 11.80 -11.66
CA ALA A 142 25.17 11.04 -10.48
C ALA A 142 25.17 11.90 -9.21
N LEU A 143 25.63 13.15 -9.31
CA LEU A 143 25.63 14.10 -8.19
C LEU A 143 24.20 14.44 -7.71
N SER A 144 23.24 14.57 -8.63
CA SER A 144 21.82 14.77 -8.32
C SER A 144 21.26 13.60 -7.50
N ASN A 145 21.59 12.36 -7.88
CA ASN A 145 21.13 11.16 -7.18
C ASN A 145 21.72 11.06 -5.77
N ILE A 146 23.00 11.40 -5.60
CA ILE A 146 23.64 11.49 -4.28
C ILE A 146 22.94 12.54 -3.40
N GLY A 147 22.69 13.74 -3.93
CA GLY A 147 21.98 14.79 -3.20
C GLY A 147 20.58 14.37 -2.76
N SER A 148 19.86 13.65 -3.63
CA SER A 148 18.52 13.12 -3.36
C SER A 148 18.53 12.07 -2.24
N LEU A 149 19.43 11.09 -2.32
CA LEU A 149 19.55 10.03 -1.32
C LEU A 149 20.03 10.58 0.04
N LEU A 150 20.97 11.55 0.02
CA LEU A 150 21.44 12.21 1.23
C LEU A 150 20.31 12.98 1.93
N ALA A 151 19.45 13.68 1.17
CA ALA A 151 18.28 14.35 1.73
C ALA A 151 17.35 13.35 2.43
N LEU A 152 16.94 12.31 1.71
CA LEU A 152 16.05 11.27 2.22
C LEU A 152 16.59 10.64 3.51
N LEU A 153 17.83 10.14 3.49
CA LEU A 153 18.42 9.50 4.66
C LEU A 153 18.71 10.49 5.80
N SER A 154 19.03 11.75 5.50
CA SER A 154 19.25 12.74 6.56
C SER A 154 17.98 13.06 7.33
N TYR A 155 16.79 12.95 6.72
CA TYR A 155 15.56 13.41 7.36
C TYR A 155 15.23 12.64 8.66
N PRO A 156 14.99 11.32 8.65
CA PRO A 156 14.53 10.62 9.86
C PRO A 156 15.66 10.40 10.88
N PHE A 157 16.92 10.45 10.47
CA PHE A 157 18.08 10.13 11.33
C PHE A 157 18.84 11.35 11.85
N VAL A 158 18.75 12.49 11.19
CA VAL A 158 19.50 13.71 11.56
C VAL A 158 18.58 14.90 11.76
N ILE A 159 17.63 15.13 10.85
CA ILE A 159 16.84 16.35 10.82
C ILE A 159 15.67 16.28 11.80
N GLU A 160 14.83 15.27 11.69
CA GLU A 160 13.67 15.05 12.55
C GLU A 160 14.05 14.93 14.04
N PRO A 161 15.08 14.16 14.45
CA PRO A 161 15.41 14.00 15.87
C PRO A 161 16.09 15.22 16.51
N ARG A 162 16.54 16.22 15.72
CA ARG A 162 17.37 17.33 16.23
C ARG A 162 16.79 18.72 16.02
N PHE A 163 15.88 18.88 15.06
CA PHE A 163 15.38 20.19 14.66
C PHE A 163 13.86 20.24 14.73
N THR A 164 13.32 21.33 15.26
CA THR A 164 11.88 21.59 15.24
C THR A 164 11.40 21.88 13.82
N LEU A 165 10.10 21.70 13.53
CA LEU A 165 9.55 21.93 12.18
C LEU A 165 9.78 23.36 11.68
N GLN A 166 9.73 24.36 12.58
CA GLN A 166 10.02 25.75 12.28
C GLN A 166 11.50 25.94 11.91
N GLN A 167 12.42 25.33 12.67
CA GLN A 167 13.85 25.34 12.34
C GLN A 167 14.13 24.65 11.00
N GLN A 168 13.43 23.55 10.70
CA GLN A 168 13.51 22.87 9.41
C GLN A 168 13.04 23.79 8.27
N SER A 169 11.91 24.48 8.44
CA SER A 169 11.36 25.43 7.46
C SER A 169 12.31 26.61 7.19
N VAL A 170 12.86 27.23 8.25
CA VAL A 170 13.81 28.35 8.12
C VAL A 170 15.12 27.89 7.47
N SER A 171 15.64 26.72 7.86
CA SER A 171 16.86 26.16 7.28
C SER A 171 16.69 25.82 5.81
N TRP A 172 15.56 25.21 5.45
CA TRP A 172 15.22 24.91 4.07
C TRP A 172 15.06 26.18 3.24
N THR A 173 14.35 27.19 3.76
CA THR A 173 14.15 28.50 3.11
C THR A 173 15.48 29.20 2.86
N SER A 174 16.38 29.19 3.85
CA SER A 174 17.72 29.79 3.73
C SER A 174 18.55 29.09 2.65
N LEU A 175 18.53 27.76 2.65
CA LEU A 175 19.23 26.96 1.65
C LEU A 175 18.61 27.10 0.25
N TYR A 176 17.30 27.33 0.16
CA TYR A 176 16.61 27.64 -1.10
C TYR A 176 17.09 28.97 -1.70
N VAL A 177 17.25 30.01 -0.89
CA VAL A 177 17.80 31.30 -1.34
C VAL A 177 19.24 31.13 -1.86
N VAL A 178 20.06 30.31 -1.18
CA VAL A 178 21.41 29.96 -1.66
C VAL A 178 21.34 29.23 -3.00
N PHE A 179 20.44 28.26 -3.15
CA PHE A 179 20.16 27.60 -4.42
C PHE A 179 19.76 28.61 -5.51
N ALA A 180 18.87 29.56 -5.20
CA ALA A 180 18.44 30.58 -6.15
C ALA A 180 19.61 31.44 -6.63
N CYS A 181 20.53 31.82 -5.73
CA CYS A 181 21.75 32.51 -6.10
C CYS A 181 22.63 31.68 -7.05
N PHE A 182 22.78 30.37 -6.82
CA PHE A 182 23.53 29.48 -7.71
C PHE A 182 22.85 29.31 -9.08
N ALA A 183 21.52 29.16 -9.11
CA ALA A 183 20.75 29.08 -10.35
C ALA A 183 20.84 30.39 -11.16
N ALA A 184 20.74 31.55 -10.49
CA ALA A 184 20.92 32.86 -11.10
C ALA A 184 22.34 33.05 -11.64
N TRP A 185 23.36 32.54 -10.94
CA TRP A 185 24.75 32.54 -11.44
C TRP A 185 24.91 31.71 -12.71
N CYS A 186 24.23 30.56 -12.80
CA CYS A 186 24.20 29.77 -14.04
C CYS A 186 23.50 30.51 -15.18
N ALA A 187 22.34 31.14 -14.92
CA ALA A 187 21.58 31.91 -15.90
C ALA A 187 22.35 33.15 -16.40
N ALA A 188 23.02 33.89 -15.51
CA ALA A 188 23.89 35.01 -15.88
C ALA A 188 25.04 34.56 -16.80
N GLY A 189 25.54 33.34 -16.61
CA GLY A 189 26.51 32.71 -17.50
C GLY A 189 25.97 32.49 -18.92
N MET A 190 24.67 32.19 -19.07
CA MET A 190 24.00 32.03 -20.36
C MET A 190 23.75 33.37 -21.05
N LEU A 191 23.42 34.42 -20.28
CA LEU A 191 23.20 35.77 -20.82
C LEU A 191 24.46 36.37 -21.45
N LYS A 192 25.63 36.03 -20.90
CA LYS A 192 26.95 36.43 -21.41
C LYS A 192 27.44 35.58 -22.60
N HIS A 193 26.83 34.43 -22.85
CA HIS A 193 27.20 33.54 -23.94
C HIS A 193 26.50 34.01 -25.23
N ASP A 194 27.07 35.04 -25.86
CA ASP A 194 26.54 35.62 -27.10
C ASP A 194 27.25 35.04 -28.34
N ALA A 195 26.43 34.66 -29.34
CA ALA A 195 26.82 34.37 -30.72
C ALA A 195 28.06 33.47 -30.95
N MET A 196 27.90 32.15 -30.83
CA MET A 196 28.50 31.29 -31.86
C MET A 196 27.36 30.87 -32.80
N PRO A 197 27.44 31.18 -34.10
CA PRO A 197 26.55 30.55 -35.06
C PRO A 197 26.75 29.05 -34.91
N ILE A 198 25.66 28.29 -34.89
CA ILE A 198 25.74 26.86 -35.14
C ILE A 198 26.40 26.78 -36.51
N GLN A 199 27.66 26.36 -36.57
CA GLN A 199 28.36 26.07 -37.81
C GLN A 199 27.62 24.89 -38.43
N ARG A 200 26.66 25.21 -39.30
CA ARG A 200 25.79 24.24 -39.96
C ARG A 200 26.40 23.67 -41.23
N ASP A 201 27.61 24.10 -41.60
CA ASP A 201 28.35 23.60 -42.75
C ASP A 201 29.81 23.36 -42.37
N GLN A 202 30.35 22.23 -42.84
CA GLN A 202 31.69 21.66 -42.59
C GLN A 202 31.78 20.57 -41.50
N VAL A 203 30.95 19.53 -41.62
CA VAL A 203 31.48 18.17 -41.46
C VAL A 203 31.67 17.64 -42.87
N ALA A 204 32.94 17.43 -43.23
CA ALA A 204 33.35 16.90 -44.52
C ALA A 204 32.56 15.64 -44.88
N GLU A 205 32.15 15.55 -46.15
CA GLU A 205 31.77 14.31 -46.81
C GLU A 205 32.90 13.28 -46.62
N GLN A 206 32.75 12.43 -45.61
CA GLN A 206 33.25 11.06 -45.69
C GLN A 206 32.05 10.20 -46.10
N PRO A 207 32.19 9.31 -47.10
CA PRO A 207 31.14 8.37 -47.46
C PRO A 207 31.00 7.35 -46.34
N THR A 208 30.27 7.73 -45.30
CA THR A 208 29.82 6.82 -44.25
C THR A 208 28.47 6.29 -44.68
N VAL A 209 28.44 4.97 -44.88
CA VAL A 209 27.26 4.11 -45.01
C VAL A 209 26.03 4.78 -44.40
N GLU A 210 24.97 5.02 -45.21
CA GLU A 210 23.70 5.55 -44.72
C GLU A 210 23.31 4.84 -43.41
N PRO A 211 23.34 5.52 -42.25
CA PRO A 211 22.78 4.95 -41.05
C PRO A 211 21.27 4.92 -41.33
N SER A 212 20.72 3.71 -41.48
CA SER A 212 19.28 3.51 -41.58
C SER A 212 18.59 4.39 -40.55
N LEU A 213 17.69 5.27 -41.00
CA LEU A 213 16.98 6.21 -40.13
C LEU A 213 16.43 5.42 -38.91
N PRO A 214 16.82 5.77 -37.67
CA PRO A 214 16.40 5.02 -36.50
C PRO A 214 14.87 4.97 -36.47
N GLN A 215 14.30 3.76 -36.44
CA GLN A 215 12.86 3.57 -36.50
C GLN A 215 12.18 4.29 -35.34
N LYS A 216 11.09 5.01 -35.63
CA LYS A 216 10.26 5.65 -34.62
C LYS A 216 9.74 4.58 -33.64
N PRO A 217 9.79 4.80 -32.31
CA PRO A 217 9.28 3.84 -31.36
C PRO A 217 7.79 3.60 -31.61
N GLY A 218 7.41 2.33 -31.71
CA GLY A 218 6.01 1.93 -31.87
C GLY A 218 5.18 2.26 -30.64
N TRP A 219 3.86 2.44 -30.82
CA TRP A 219 2.94 2.84 -29.74
C TRP A 219 2.96 1.90 -28.52
N ILE A 220 3.18 0.60 -28.72
CA ILE A 220 3.29 -0.38 -27.63
C ILE A 220 4.52 -0.11 -26.77
N VAL A 221 5.65 0.33 -27.35
CA VAL A 221 6.86 0.66 -26.58
C VAL A 221 6.59 1.90 -25.72
N VAL A 222 5.96 2.90 -26.31
CA VAL A 222 5.54 4.13 -25.62
C VAL A 222 4.58 3.80 -24.46
N PHE A 223 3.61 2.91 -24.69
CA PHE A 223 2.72 2.41 -23.65
C PHE A 223 3.49 1.68 -22.54
N LEU A 224 4.45 0.81 -22.89
CA LEU A 224 5.27 0.09 -21.91
C LEU A 224 6.12 1.04 -21.06
N TRP A 225 6.67 2.11 -21.65
CA TRP A 225 7.41 3.12 -20.89
C TRP A 225 6.53 3.80 -19.83
N LEU A 226 5.29 4.13 -20.20
CA LEU A 226 4.33 4.74 -19.30
C LEU A 226 3.89 3.76 -18.20
N ILE A 227 3.47 2.55 -18.57
CA ILE A 227 2.85 1.61 -17.63
C ILE A 227 3.87 0.96 -16.69
N LEU A 228 5.08 0.63 -17.14
CA LEU A 228 6.13 0.09 -16.26
C LEU A 228 6.50 1.10 -15.17
N SER A 229 6.61 2.38 -15.55
CA SER A 229 6.87 3.45 -14.58
C SER A 229 5.67 3.67 -13.65
N ALA A 230 4.44 3.52 -14.14
CA ALA A 230 3.25 3.60 -13.32
C ALA A 230 3.16 2.46 -12.30
N CYS A 231 3.52 1.23 -12.69
CA CYS A 231 3.57 0.08 -11.79
C CYS A 231 4.60 0.26 -10.66
N GLY A 232 5.81 0.72 -10.98
CA GLY A 232 6.83 1.00 -9.96
C GLY A 232 6.36 2.06 -8.95
N SER A 233 5.73 3.12 -9.44
CA SER A 233 5.17 4.18 -8.58
C SER A 233 3.97 3.68 -7.76
N ALA A 234 3.02 2.97 -8.37
CA ALA A 234 1.88 2.41 -7.66
C ALA A 234 2.33 1.44 -6.56
N MET A 235 3.32 0.59 -6.84
CA MET A 235 3.91 -0.32 -5.85
C MET A 235 4.57 0.44 -4.70
N LEU A 236 5.30 1.53 -4.97
CA LEU A 236 5.85 2.41 -3.94
C LEU A 236 4.75 2.93 -3.00
N LEU A 237 3.73 3.58 -3.56
CA LEU A 237 2.65 4.18 -2.78
C LEU A 237 1.83 3.13 -2.02
N ALA A 238 1.50 2.01 -2.66
CA ALA A 238 0.74 0.93 -2.03
C ALA A 238 1.52 0.26 -0.89
N THR A 239 2.84 0.09 -1.05
CA THR A 239 3.71 -0.45 0.00
C THR A 239 3.78 0.51 1.20
N THR A 240 3.94 1.81 0.94
CA THR A 240 3.95 2.80 2.02
C THR A 240 2.60 2.85 2.74
N ASN A 241 1.48 2.77 2.02
CA ASN A 241 0.15 2.66 2.63
C ASN A 241 0.09 1.43 3.54
N GLN A 242 0.43 0.25 3.04
CA GLN A 242 0.36 -0.99 3.83
C GLN A 242 1.18 -0.88 5.12
N LEU A 243 2.42 -0.40 5.04
CA LEU A 243 3.29 -0.23 6.22
C LEU A 243 2.76 0.80 7.24
N CYS A 244 2.01 1.79 6.79
CA CYS A 244 1.51 2.87 7.65
C CYS A 244 0.11 2.58 8.23
N ILE A 245 -0.68 1.68 7.62
CA ILE A 245 -2.01 1.29 8.14
C ILE A 245 -1.88 0.50 9.44
N ASP A 246 -0.90 -0.40 9.51
CA ASP A 246 -0.72 -1.36 10.60
C ASP A 246 0.16 -0.82 11.74
N VAL A 247 0.67 0.42 11.65
CA VAL A 247 1.69 0.94 12.59
C VAL A 247 1.42 2.41 12.90
N ALA A 248 2.15 3.33 12.27
CA ALA A 248 1.95 4.76 12.43
C ALA A 248 2.45 5.46 11.16
N THR A 249 1.79 6.55 10.78
CA THR A 249 2.17 7.32 9.60
C THR A 249 3.36 8.24 9.95
N VAL A 250 4.59 7.72 9.81
CA VAL A 250 5.82 8.39 10.24
C VAL A 250 6.82 8.59 9.10
N PRO A 251 7.67 9.64 9.13
CA PRO A 251 8.62 9.91 8.06
C PRO A 251 9.55 8.74 7.74
N PHE A 252 9.98 7.96 8.74
CA PHE A 252 10.81 6.77 8.50
C PHE A 252 10.12 5.77 7.54
N LEU A 253 8.84 5.45 7.76
CA LEU A 253 8.07 4.51 6.94
C LEU A 253 7.68 5.07 5.57
N TRP A 254 7.76 6.39 5.39
CA TRP A 254 7.61 7.03 4.07
C TRP A 254 8.93 6.99 3.27
N ILE A 255 10.03 7.28 3.95
CA ILE A 255 11.34 7.51 3.33
C ILE A 255 12.02 6.21 2.94
N LEU A 256 11.87 5.13 3.72
CA LEU A 256 12.46 3.84 3.40
C LEU A 256 11.97 3.30 2.03
N PRO A 257 10.65 3.16 1.78
CA PRO A 257 10.14 2.77 0.46
C PRO A 257 10.60 3.69 -0.67
N LEU A 258 10.54 5.02 -0.45
CA LEU A 258 10.95 6.01 -1.46
C LEU A 258 12.45 5.88 -1.79
N SER A 259 13.29 5.63 -0.79
CA SER A 259 14.73 5.41 -0.97
C SER A 259 15.00 4.15 -1.80
N LEU A 260 14.32 3.04 -1.51
CA LEU A 260 14.44 1.79 -2.27
C LEU A 260 13.99 1.97 -3.72
N TYR A 261 12.89 2.68 -3.94
CA TYR A 261 12.42 3.06 -5.26
C TYR A 261 13.48 3.85 -6.03
N LEU A 262 14.10 4.88 -5.44
CA LEU A 262 15.16 5.64 -6.12
C LEU A 262 16.45 4.84 -6.33
N ILE A 263 16.84 4.00 -5.36
CA ILE A 263 18.00 3.12 -5.48
C ILE A 263 17.84 2.18 -6.69
N SER A 264 16.64 1.64 -6.91
CA SER A 264 16.39 0.80 -8.08
C SER A 264 16.58 1.56 -9.40
N PHE A 265 16.15 2.82 -9.48
CA PHE A 265 16.46 3.69 -10.63
C PHE A 265 17.96 3.91 -10.81
N ILE A 266 18.68 4.20 -9.72
CA ILE A 266 20.14 4.43 -9.75
C ILE A 266 20.84 3.18 -10.28
N ILE A 267 20.51 2.00 -9.74
CA ILE A 267 21.11 0.72 -10.15
C ILE A 267 20.83 0.44 -11.62
N CYS A 268 19.56 0.47 -12.03
CA CYS A 268 19.17 0.10 -13.39
C CYS A 268 19.73 1.07 -14.44
N PHE A 269 19.76 2.39 -14.16
CA PHE A 269 20.24 3.39 -15.11
C PHE A 269 21.76 3.56 -15.14
N ASP A 270 22.49 3.23 -14.06
CA ASP A 270 23.95 3.38 -14.05
C ASP A 270 24.65 2.29 -14.85
N ARG A 271 24.32 1.03 -14.56
CA ARG A 271 24.90 -0.13 -15.22
C ARG A 271 23.79 -1.13 -15.55
N PRO A 272 23.31 -1.18 -16.81
CA PRO A 272 22.24 -2.10 -17.23
C PRO A 272 22.51 -3.58 -16.86
N GLN A 273 23.77 -3.98 -16.80
CA GLN A 273 24.24 -5.30 -16.38
C GLN A 273 23.93 -5.68 -14.91
N TRP A 274 23.60 -4.71 -14.03
CA TRP A 274 23.24 -5.01 -12.63
C TRP A 274 21.81 -5.54 -12.49
N TYR A 275 21.00 -5.35 -13.53
CA TYR A 275 19.69 -5.96 -13.62
C TYR A 275 19.79 -7.29 -14.37
N ASP A 276 19.49 -8.39 -13.66
CA ASP A 276 19.35 -9.71 -14.26
C ASP A 276 17.93 -10.25 -14.01
N ARG A 277 17.26 -10.65 -15.11
CA ARG A 277 15.89 -11.15 -15.08
C ARG A 277 15.72 -12.38 -14.19
N ARG A 278 16.76 -13.23 -14.06
CA ARG A 278 16.69 -14.47 -13.28
C ARG A 278 16.78 -14.16 -11.79
N ALA A 279 17.75 -13.34 -11.41
CA ALA A 279 17.94 -12.93 -10.02
C ALA A 279 16.69 -12.24 -9.46
N PHE A 280 16.16 -11.25 -10.18
CA PHE A 280 14.99 -10.49 -9.72
C PHE A 280 13.68 -11.26 -9.91
N GLY A 281 13.58 -12.16 -10.90
CA GLY A 281 12.45 -13.08 -11.02
C GLY A 281 12.39 -14.10 -9.88
N LEU A 282 13.55 -14.66 -9.45
CA LEU A 282 13.64 -15.52 -8.26
C LEU A 282 13.30 -14.75 -6.98
N LEU A 283 13.81 -13.51 -6.85
CA LEU A 283 13.48 -12.67 -5.71
C LEU A 283 11.97 -12.39 -5.64
N LEU A 284 11.33 -12.09 -6.77
CA LEU A 284 9.88 -11.93 -6.85
C LEU A 284 9.12 -13.22 -6.52
N LEU A 285 9.61 -14.38 -6.96
CA LEU A 285 9.00 -15.68 -6.65
C LEU A 285 8.96 -15.96 -5.14
N VAL A 286 9.94 -15.46 -4.39
CA VAL A 286 10.03 -15.62 -2.93
C VAL A 286 9.29 -14.49 -2.22
N CYS A 287 9.60 -13.24 -2.53
CA CYS A 287 9.07 -12.08 -1.80
C CYS A 287 7.59 -11.81 -2.10
N GLY A 288 7.09 -12.15 -3.29
CA GLY A 288 5.68 -11.97 -3.66
C GLY A 288 4.74 -12.77 -2.74
N PRO A 289 4.88 -14.11 -2.67
CA PRO A 289 4.12 -14.94 -1.73
C PRO A 289 4.30 -14.55 -0.26
N LEU A 290 5.53 -14.21 0.15
CA LEU A 290 5.78 -13.76 1.53
C LEU A 290 5.03 -12.46 1.85
N ALA A 291 4.90 -11.54 0.89
CA ALA A 291 4.14 -10.32 1.08
C ALA A 291 2.62 -10.58 1.18
N CYS A 292 2.07 -11.49 0.37
CA CYS A 292 0.68 -11.93 0.51
C CYS A 292 0.44 -12.61 1.88
N TRP A 293 1.36 -13.50 2.30
CA TRP A 293 1.30 -14.13 3.62
C TRP A 293 1.38 -13.10 4.75
N ALA A 294 2.25 -12.08 4.65
CA ALA A 294 2.35 -11.02 5.63
C ALA A 294 1.04 -10.20 5.73
N ILE A 295 0.36 -9.95 4.61
CA ILE A 295 -0.97 -9.32 4.61
C ILE A 295 -2.00 -10.22 5.31
N SER A 296 -2.03 -11.51 5.00
CA SER A 296 -2.96 -12.46 5.62
C SER A 296 -2.72 -12.64 7.13
N SER A 297 -1.46 -12.59 7.56
CA SER A 297 -1.07 -12.66 8.97
C SER A 297 -1.41 -11.37 9.72
N GLY A 298 -1.60 -10.27 8.98
CA GLY A 298 -1.93 -8.96 9.52
C GLY A 298 -0.95 -8.51 10.62
N PRO A 299 -1.47 -8.02 11.75
CA PRO A 299 -0.67 -7.37 12.77
C PRO A 299 0.10 -8.42 13.58
N ASP A 300 -0.35 -9.66 13.74
CA ASP A 300 0.36 -10.67 14.56
C ASP A 300 1.82 -10.90 14.13
N LEU A 301 2.16 -10.48 12.90
CA LEU A 301 3.52 -10.38 12.45
C LEU A 301 4.26 -9.18 13.07
N GLU A 302 5.40 -9.47 13.72
CA GLU A 302 6.34 -8.48 14.25
C GLU A 302 6.68 -7.36 13.25
N LEU A 303 6.69 -6.11 13.71
CA LEU A 303 6.91 -4.91 12.87
C LEU A 303 8.16 -5.01 11.98
N ALA A 304 9.28 -5.46 12.56
CA ALA A 304 10.53 -5.62 11.82
C ALA A 304 10.38 -6.57 10.63
N LYS A 305 9.62 -7.66 10.79
CA LYS A 305 9.35 -8.62 9.71
C LYS A 305 8.47 -8.02 8.62
N GLN A 306 7.43 -7.27 9.00
CA GLN A 306 6.58 -6.56 8.03
C GLN A 306 7.42 -5.58 7.18
N VAL A 307 8.22 -4.73 7.83
CA VAL A 307 9.08 -3.75 7.16
C VAL A 307 10.04 -4.44 6.18
N VAL A 308 10.67 -5.54 6.59
CA VAL A 308 11.61 -6.29 5.74
C VAL A 308 10.90 -6.94 4.55
N ILE A 309 9.79 -7.65 4.77
CA ILE A 309 9.08 -8.39 3.72
C ILE A 309 8.52 -7.43 2.66
N PHE A 310 7.80 -6.39 3.09
CA PHE A 310 7.21 -5.43 2.17
C PHE A 310 8.26 -4.60 1.42
N SER A 311 9.35 -4.22 2.09
CA SER A 311 10.48 -3.52 1.45
C SER A 311 11.18 -4.40 0.41
N ALA A 312 11.37 -5.68 0.69
CA ALA A 312 11.98 -6.62 -0.24
C ALA A 312 11.10 -6.85 -1.47
N ALA A 313 9.79 -7.02 -1.29
CA ALA A 313 8.83 -7.15 -2.37
C ALA A 313 8.77 -5.90 -3.25
N LEU A 314 8.73 -4.70 -2.64
CA LEU A 314 8.82 -3.42 -3.34
C LEU A 314 10.10 -3.31 -4.17
N PHE A 315 11.26 -3.60 -3.56
CA PHE A 315 12.53 -3.50 -4.26
C PHE A 315 12.61 -4.48 -5.43
N ALA A 316 12.15 -5.72 -5.25
CA ALA A 316 12.10 -6.73 -6.31
C ALA A 316 11.19 -6.30 -7.49
N CYS A 317 10.01 -5.75 -7.18
CA CYS A 317 9.09 -5.22 -8.19
C CYS A 317 9.71 -4.05 -8.95
N CYS A 318 10.24 -3.06 -8.23
CA CYS A 318 10.88 -1.88 -8.81
C CYS A 318 12.06 -2.26 -9.70
N MET A 319 12.92 -3.19 -9.25
CA MET A 319 14.04 -3.68 -10.05
C MET A 319 13.57 -4.36 -11.34
N ALA A 320 12.51 -5.16 -11.29
CA ALA A 320 11.94 -5.80 -12.48
C ALA A 320 11.39 -4.77 -13.49
N VAL A 321 10.53 -3.84 -13.05
CA VAL A 321 9.90 -2.88 -13.97
C VAL A 321 10.89 -1.81 -14.45
N HIS A 322 11.78 -1.30 -13.59
CA HIS A 322 12.81 -0.32 -13.99
C HIS A 322 13.89 -0.96 -14.86
N GLY A 323 14.26 -2.21 -14.60
CA GLY A 323 15.20 -2.96 -15.43
C GLY A 323 14.69 -3.16 -16.85
N GLU A 324 13.45 -3.62 -17.01
CA GLU A 324 12.82 -3.75 -18.33
C GLU A 324 12.60 -2.40 -19.02
N LEU A 325 12.25 -1.36 -18.25
CA LEU A 325 12.12 0.00 -18.75
C LEU A 325 13.44 0.51 -19.34
N VAL A 326 14.57 0.33 -18.65
CA VAL A 326 15.90 0.74 -19.13
C VAL A 326 16.33 -0.07 -20.35
N HIS A 327 16.07 -1.38 -20.39
CA HIS A 327 16.35 -2.20 -21.58
C HIS A 327 15.59 -1.73 -22.82
N SER A 328 14.43 -1.10 -22.64
CA SER A 328 13.64 -0.53 -23.74
C SER A 328 14.00 0.92 -24.09
N ARG A 329 15.10 1.47 -23.54
CA ARG A 329 15.53 2.84 -23.77
C ARG A 329 15.71 3.12 -25.27
N PRO A 330 15.15 4.22 -25.80
CA PRO A 330 15.22 4.51 -27.23
C PRO A 330 16.54 5.16 -27.63
N ASP A 331 16.73 5.30 -28.94
CA ASP A 331 17.75 6.16 -29.55
C ASP A 331 17.76 7.57 -28.91
N PRO A 332 18.94 8.22 -28.75
CA PRO A 332 19.07 9.55 -28.15
C PRO A 332 18.09 10.61 -28.67
N ARG A 333 17.59 10.50 -29.92
CA ARG A 333 16.58 11.40 -30.49
C ARG A 333 15.24 11.40 -29.74
N TYR A 334 14.86 10.28 -29.11
CA TYR A 334 13.58 10.15 -28.38
C TYR A 334 13.74 10.13 -26.86
N LEU A 335 14.95 10.37 -26.35
CA LEU A 335 15.28 10.26 -24.93
C LEU A 335 14.46 11.22 -24.06
N THR A 336 14.12 12.41 -24.57
CA THR A 336 13.30 13.37 -23.82
C THR A 336 11.85 12.90 -23.68
N LEU A 337 11.28 12.30 -24.72
CA LEU A 337 9.95 11.68 -24.65
C LEU A 337 9.94 10.52 -23.65
N PHE A 338 10.99 9.71 -23.65
CA PHE A 338 11.16 8.61 -22.69
C PHE A 338 11.10 9.11 -21.24
N TYR A 339 11.91 10.10 -20.86
CA TYR A 339 11.88 10.64 -19.49
C TYR A 339 10.55 11.34 -19.14
N LEU A 340 9.92 12.01 -20.10
CA LEU A 340 8.59 12.60 -19.89
C LEU A 340 7.55 11.54 -19.56
N LEU A 341 7.57 10.39 -20.25
CA LEU A 341 6.65 9.28 -20.02
C LEU A 341 6.93 8.54 -18.71
N ILE A 342 8.19 8.48 -18.27
CA ILE A 342 8.53 7.99 -16.92
C ILE A 342 7.88 8.88 -15.86
N SER A 343 8.06 10.19 -15.94
CA SER A 343 7.43 11.11 -15.00
C SER A 343 5.89 11.06 -15.07
N ALA A 344 5.31 10.94 -16.26
CA ALA A 344 3.87 10.78 -16.44
C ALA A 344 3.35 9.44 -15.87
N GLY A 345 4.12 8.37 -16.00
CA GLY A 345 3.83 7.07 -15.40
C GLY A 345 3.83 7.17 -13.88
N GLY A 346 4.80 7.88 -13.29
CA GLY A 346 4.80 8.19 -11.86
C GLY A 346 3.49 8.82 -11.38
N VAL A 347 3.02 9.88 -12.06
CA VAL A 347 1.72 10.51 -11.76
C VAL A 347 0.56 9.54 -11.92
N LEU A 348 0.56 8.71 -12.97
CA LEU A 348 -0.50 7.71 -13.20
C LEU A 348 -0.57 6.69 -12.04
N GLY A 349 0.58 6.22 -11.55
CA GLY A 349 0.65 5.34 -10.39
C GLY A 349 0.18 6.02 -9.10
N GLY A 350 0.52 7.29 -8.88
CA GLY A 350 0.00 8.10 -7.78
C GLY A 350 -1.51 8.30 -7.85
N LEU A 351 -2.05 8.62 -9.03
CA LEU A 351 -3.49 8.75 -9.26
C LEU A 351 -4.24 7.43 -9.01
N PHE A 352 -3.64 6.31 -9.38
CA PHE A 352 -4.21 4.99 -9.10
C PHE A 352 -4.39 4.79 -7.60
N VAL A 353 -3.34 4.96 -6.79
CA VAL A 353 -3.42 4.68 -5.35
C VAL A 353 -4.21 5.75 -4.59
N ALA A 354 -4.03 7.03 -4.89
CA ALA A 354 -4.64 8.13 -4.15
C ALA A 354 -6.14 8.31 -4.44
N ILE A 355 -6.57 8.04 -5.68
CA ILE A 355 -7.91 8.38 -6.16
C ILE A 355 -8.64 7.15 -6.70
N LEU A 356 -8.03 6.40 -7.62
CA LEU A 356 -8.77 5.33 -8.29
C LEU A 356 -9.06 4.18 -7.32
N ALA A 357 -8.08 3.75 -6.54
CA ALA A 357 -8.22 2.65 -5.59
C ALA A 357 -9.25 2.96 -4.49
N THR A 358 -9.26 4.20 -3.97
CA THR A 358 -10.19 4.62 -2.92
C THR A 358 -11.64 4.72 -3.40
N ASN A 359 -11.87 4.97 -4.69
CA ASN A 359 -13.21 5.06 -5.27
C ASN A 359 -13.70 3.74 -5.90
N LEU A 360 -12.79 2.89 -6.39
CA LEU A 360 -13.16 1.61 -7.01
C LEU A 360 -13.29 0.48 -6.01
N PHE A 361 -12.51 0.51 -4.93
CA PHE A 361 -12.42 -0.60 -3.99
C PHE A 361 -12.90 -0.21 -2.61
N THR A 362 -13.67 -1.09 -1.99
CA THR A 362 -14.11 -0.94 -0.59
C THR A 362 -13.08 -1.48 0.41
N GLY A 363 -12.01 -2.13 -0.06
CA GLY A 363 -10.87 -2.62 0.73
C GLY A 363 -9.52 -2.15 0.18
N TYR A 364 -8.43 -2.50 0.87
CA TYR A 364 -7.06 -2.22 0.43
C TYR A 364 -6.58 -3.28 -0.58
N TRP A 365 -6.78 -3.00 -1.87
CA TRP A 365 -6.42 -3.91 -2.97
C TRP A 365 -5.26 -3.38 -3.83
N GLU A 366 -4.87 -2.12 -3.64
CA GLU A 366 -3.84 -1.46 -4.44
C GLU A 366 -2.48 -2.16 -4.37
N PHE A 367 -2.13 -2.81 -3.26
CA PHE A 367 -0.86 -3.52 -3.11
C PHE A 367 -0.81 -4.78 -3.96
N GLN A 368 -1.81 -5.65 -3.83
CA GLN A 368 -1.95 -6.91 -4.55
C GLN A 368 -2.04 -6.65 -6.06
N ILE A 369 -2.85 -5.66 -6.46
CA ILE A 369 -2.98 -5.24 -7.86
C ILE A 369 -1.65 -4.72 -8.40
N SER A 370 -0.93 -3.88 -7.66
CA SER A 370 0.36 -3.33 -8.09
C SER A 370 1.44 -4.42 -8.22
N LEU A 371 1.46 -5.37 -7.29
CA LEU A 371 2.37 -6.52 -7.29
C LEU A 371 2.15 -7.41 -8.53
N VAL A 372 0.90 -7.77 -8.83
CA VAL A 372 0.54 -8.53 -10.03
C VAL A 372 0.86 -7.73 -11.29
N ALA A 373 0.50 -6.44 -11.34
CA ALA A 373 0.76 -5.58 -12.48
C ALA A 373 2.26 -5.48 -12.80
N CYS A 374 3.12 -5.38 -11.79
CA CYS A 374 4.57 -5.40 -11.99
C CYS A 374 5.02 -6.68 -12.70
N CYS A 375 4.53 -7.84 -12.29
CA CYS A 375 4.87 -9.12 -12.91
C CYS A 375 4.33 -9.22 -14.35
N VAL A 376 3.08 -8.83 -14.58
CA VAL A 376 2.42 -8.84 -15.91
C VAL A 376 3.18 -7.95 -16.90
N PHE A 377 3.43 -6.70 -16.54
CA PHE A 377 4.02 -5.74 -17.48
C PHE A 377 5.53 -5.96 -17.65
N ALA A 378 6.26 -6.44 -16.62
CA ALA A 378 7.63 -6.89 -16.79
C ALA A 378 7.73 -8.11 -17.74
N LEU A 379 6.82 -9.08 -17.62
CA LEU A 379 6.73 -10.21 -18.54
C LEU A 379 6.40 -9.74 -19.97
N MET A 380 5.42 -8.86 -20.13
CA MET A 380 5.05 -8.30 -21.44
C MET A 380 6.23 -7.58 -22.11
N ALA A 381 6.98 -6.77 -21.35
CA ALA A 381 8.18 -6.09 -21.84
C ALA A 381 9.28 -7.09 -22.24
N ALA A 382 9.54 -8.10 -21.40
CA ALA A 382 10.54 -9.13 -21.67
C ALA A 382 10.21 -9.96 -22.92
N CYS A 383 8.95 -10.33 -23.12
CA CYS A 383 8.47 -11.03 -24.32
C CYS A 383 8.61 -10.16 -25.58
N ARG A 384 8.23 -8.88 -25.50
CA ARG A 384 8.30 -7.95 -26.63
C ARG A 384 9.73 -7.71 -27.10
N GLN A 385 10.66 -7.47 -26.19
CA GLN A 385 12.06 -7.20 -26.53
C GLN A 385 12.72 -8.36 -27.30
N ARG A 386 12.11 -9.54 -27.35
CA ARG A 386 12.62 -10.72 -28.06
C ARG A 386 11.79 -11.15 -29.27
N ALA A 387 10.52 -10.75 -29.33
CA ALA A 387 9.63 -11.04 -30.46
C ALA A 387 10.11 -10.42 -31.79
N TRP A 388 11.16 -9.60 -31.76
CA TRP A 388 11.75 -8.96 -32.94
C TRP A 388 13.02 -9.66 -33.46
N ASP A 389 13.53 -10.67 -32.75
CA ASP A 389 14.63 -11.52 -33.24
C ASP A 389 14.13 -12.81 -33.93
N VAL A 390 12.87 -13.21 -33.71
CA VAL A 390 12.21 -14.34 -34.39
C VAL A 390 10.73 -14.02 -34.56
N ALA A 391 10.25 -13.97 -35.82
CA ALA A 391 8.83 -13.79 -36.11
C ALA A 391 8.02 -14.95 -35.49
N PRO A 392 7.02 -14.69 -34.62
CA PRO A 392 6.20 -15.75 -34.03
C PRO A 392 5.41 -16.45 -35.14
N SER A 393 5.47 -17.79 -35.17
CA SER A 393 4.66 -18.57 -36.11
C SER A 393 3.16 -18.41 -35.80
N SER A 394 2.30 -18.62 -36.80
CA SER A 394 0.85 -18.70 -36.60
C SER A 394 0.47 -19.68 -35.50
N ASP A 395 1.29 -20.73 -35.34
CA ASP A 395 1.09 -21.78 -34.35
C ASP A 395 1.20 -21.24 -32.92
N PHE A 396 2.16 -20.35 -32.63
CA PHE A 396 2.30 -19.71 -31.32
C PHE A 396 1.00 -19.00 -30.92
N TRP A 397 0.44 -18.17 -31.80
CA TRP A 397 -0.81 -17.45 -31.53
C TRP A 397 -2.02 -18.38 -31.36
N THR A 398 -2.11 -19.47 -32.11
CA THR A 398 -3.16 -20.48 -31.90
C THR A 398 -3.01 -21.23 -30.58
N TRP A 399 -1.79 -21.54 -30.14
CA TRP A 399 -1.55 -22.22 -28.86
C TRP A 399 -1.73 -21.28 -27.67
N THR A 400 -1.32 -20.02 -27.77
CA THR A 400 -1.58 -18.99 -26.75
C THR A 400 -3.06 -18.65 -26.67
N GLY A 401 -3.75 -18.53 -27.81
CA GLY A 401 -5.20 -18.36 -27.85
C GLY A 401 -5.95 -19.57 -27.29
N GLY A 402 -5.47 -20.79 -27.58
CA GLY A 402 -5.97 -22.02 -26.99
C GLY A 402 -5.79 -22.05 -25.48
N ALA A 403 -4.58 -21.80 -24.97
CA ALA A 403 -4.32 -21.74 -23.53
C ALA A 403 -5.15 -20.66 -22.82
N PHE A 404 -5.26 -19.46 -23.41
CA PHE A 404 -6.11 -18.40 -22.89
C PHE A 404 -7.58 -18.80 -22.87
N ALA A 405 -8.09 -19.43 -23.93
CA ALA A 405 -9.46 -19.94 -23.98
C ALA A 405 -9.70 -21.05 -22.94
N THR A 406 -8.74 -21.95 -22.70
CA THR A 406 -8.83 -22.98 -21.66
C THR A 406 -8.80 -22.37 -20.26
N THR A 407 -8.00 -21.34 -20.03
CA THR A 407 -7.97 -20.60 -18.77
C THR A 407 -9.28 -19.82 -18.55
N VAL A 408 -9.81 -19.16 -19.58
CA VAL A 408 -11.11 -18.47 -19.52
C VAL A 408 -12.25 -19.47 -19.32
N ALA A 409 -12.20 -20.64 -19.95
CA ALA A 409 -13.18 -21.71 -19.75
C ALA A 409 -13.09 -22.28 -18.33
N ALA A 410 -11.89 -22.49 -17.80
CA ALA A 410 -11.70 -22.88 -16.40
C ALA A 410 -12.30 -21.81 -15.46
N ILE A 411 -12.02 -20.52 -15.69
CA ILE A 411 -12.60 -19.41 -14.92
C ILE A 411 -14.14 -19.36 -15.04
N ALA A 412 -14.70 -19.61 -16.23
CA ALA A 412 -16.15 -19.59 -16.46
C ALA A 412 -16.88 -20.78 -15.82
N VAL A 413 -16.24 -21.96 -15.75
CA VAL A 413 -16.74 -23.12 -14.99
C VAL A 413 -16.69 -22.81 -13.49
N LEU A 414 -15.59 -22.21 -13.01
CA LEU A 414 -15.44 -21.74 -11.63
C LEU A 414 -16.40 -20.60 -11.24
N TRP A 415 -17.10 -19.99 -12.22
CA TRP A 415 -18.04 -18.89 -12.03
C TRP A 415 -19.50 -19.36 -11.84
N GLN A 416 -19.82 -20.64 -12.08
CA GLN A 416 -21.18 -21.12 -11.86
C GLN A 416 -21.48 -21.23 -10.34
N PRO A 417 -22.63 -20.70 -9.88
CA PRO A 417 -23.02 -20.79 -8.49
C PRO A 417 -23.41 -22.24 -8.19
N HIS A 418 -22.47 -23.03 -7.66
CA HIS A 418 -22.76 -24.33 -7.09
C HIS A 418 -23.47 -24.11 -5.77
N HIS A 419 -24.79 -24.30 -5.78
CA HIS A 419 -25.62 -23.90 -4.66
C HIS A 419 -25.63 -24.88 -3.49
N GLU A 420 -25.07 -26.08 -3.58
CA GLU A 420 -25.12 -27.03 -2.47
C GLU A 420 -23.84 -27.88 -2.40
N SER A 421 -23.22 -27.87 -1.21
CA SER A 421 -22.18 -28.77 -0.67
C SER A 421 -20.70 -28.55 -1.04
N LEU A 422 -19.86 -28.71 -0.01
CA LEU A 422 -18.45 -28.32 0.17
C LEU A 422 -17.41 -29.19 -0.57
N ASP A 423 -17.80 -29.89 -1.63
CA ASP A 423 -16.98 -30.95 -2.25
C ASP A 423 -16.39 -30.59 -3.63
N ALA A 424 -16.43 -29.31 -4.03
CA ALA A 424 -16.02 -28.86 -5.39
C ALA A 424 -14.58 -28.33 -5.52
N ILE A 425 -13.81 -28.25 -4.43
CA ILE A 425 -12.53 -27.51 -4.39
C ILE A 425 -11.33 -28.38 -4.84
N ASP A 426 -11.47 -29.70 -4.81
CA ASP A 426 -10.43 -30.63 -5.27
C ASP A 426 -10.21 -30.55 -6.79
N GLU A 427 -11.26 -30.27 -7.58
CA GLU A 427 -11.17 -30.19 -9.04
C GLU A 427 -10.27 -29.06 -9.54
N VAL A 428 -10.20 -27.95 -8.80
CA VAL A 428 -9.47 -26.72 -9.18
C VAL A 428 -7.95 -26.90 -9.05
N ALA A 429 -7.51 -27.61 -8.00
CA ALA A 429 -6.10 -27.94 -7.78
C ALA A 429 -5.59 -28.95 -8.84
N TRP A 430 -6.45 -29.90 -9.24
CA TRP A 430 -6.16 -30.88 -10.29
C TRP A 430 -6.09 -30.24 -11.68
N LEU A 431 -7.03 -29.37 -12.03
CA LEU A 431 -7.02 -28.61 -13.29
C LEU A 431 -5.88 -27.59 -13.36
N GLY A 432 -5.49 -26.99 -12.23
CA GLY A 432 -4.33 -26.10 -12.16
C GLY A 432 -3.00 -26.81 -12.39
N GLY A 433 -2.80 -27.99 -11.79
CA GLY A 433 -1.61 -28.83 -12.01
C GLY A 433 -1.55 -29.43 -13.41
N PHE A 434 -2.67 -29.96 -13.91
CA PHE A 434 -2.80 -30.52 -15.25
C PHE A 434 -2.68 -29.43 -16.33
N GLY A 435 -3.32 -28.29 -16.13
CA GLY A 435 -3.22 -27.11 -16.97
C GLY A 435 -1.82 -26.53 -17.00
N SER A 436 -1.09 -26.52 -15.88
CA SER A 436 0.30 -26.08 -15.81
C SER A 436 1.25 -27.05 -16.52
N LEU A 437 1.03 -28.37 -16.41
CA LEU A 437 1.83 -29.38 -17.10
C LEU A 437 1.58 -29.40 -18.61
N ILE A 438 0.33 -29.20 -19.05
CA ILE A 438 -0.03 -29.03 -20.45
C ILE A 438 0.53 -27.71 -21.00
N PHE A 439 0.42 -26.61 -20.24
CA PHE A 439 0.97 -25.31 -20.62
C PHE A 439 2.50 -25.35 -20.73
N LEU A 440 3.19 -26.00 -19.77
CA LEU A 440 4.64 -26.21 -19.80
C LEU A 440 5.06 -27.13 -20.95
N GLY A 441 4.31 -28.20 -21.21
CA GLY A 441 4.53 -29.11 -22.34
C GLY A 441 4.33 -28.44 -23.70
N LEU A 442 3.29 -27.62 -23.84
CA LEU A 442 2.98 -26.90 -25.08
C LEU A 442 3.91 -25.71 -25.32
N ILE A 443 4.41 -25.05 -24.28
CA ILE A 443 5.51 -24.07 -24.38
C ILE A 443 6.81 -24.78 -24.77
N ALA A 444 7.12 -25.95 -24.19
CA ALA A 444 8.31 -26.72 -24.54
C ALA A 444 8.29 -27.23 -25.99
N VAL A 445 7.11 -27.58 -26.52
CA VAL A 445 6.92 -28.01 -27.92
C VAL A 445 6.87 -26.80 -28.87
N GLY A 446 6.13 -25.74 -28.53
CA GLY A 446 5.97 -24.55 -29.36
C GLY A 446 7.22 -23.68 -29.50
N THR A 447 8.21 -23.85 -28.61
CA THR A 447 9.47 -23.09 -28.63
C THR A 447 10.64 -23.81 -29.32
N ARG A 448 10.39 -24.99 -29.92
CA ARG A 448 11.35 -25.73 -30.75
C ARG A 448 10.93 -25.72 -32.21
N SER A 449 11.61 -24.91 -33.01
CA SER A 449 11.45 -24.83 -34.46
C SER A 449 12.11 -25.98 -35.23
N GLU A 450 12.28 -27.17 -34.64
CA GLU A 450 12.92 -28.30 -35.34
C GLU A 450 11.98 -29.50 -35.49
N ARG A 451 11.87 -29.92 -36.75
CA ARG A 451 10.92 -30.83 -37.39
C ARG A 451 11.00 -32.31 -36.99
N SER A 452 11.53 -32.68 -35.82
CA SER A 452 11.49 -34.09 -35.41
C SER A 452 11.34 -34.27 -33.91
N VAL A 453 10.10 -34.30 -33.45
CA VAL A 453 9.80 -34.92 -32.16
C VAL A 453 9.84 -36.43 -32.36
N SER A 454 10.75 -37.13 -31.67
CA SER A 454 10.79 -38.59 -31.72
C SER A 454 9.53 -39.15 -31.08
N THR A 455 8.98 -40.23 -31.65
CA THR A 455 7.78 -40.92 -31.14
C THR A 455 7.87 -41.25 -29.65
N TRP A 456 9.08 -41.39 -29.10
CA TRP A 456 9.32 -41.67 -27.68
C TRP A 456 8.99 -40.50 -26.74
N THR A 457 9.15 -39.26 -27.19
CA THR A 457 8.74 -38.06 -26.42
C THR A 457 7.21 -37.92 -26.35
N TRP A 458 6.49 -38.38 -27.38
CA TRP A 458 5.04 -38.51 -27.37
C TRP A 458 4.58 -39.65 -26.45
N CYS A 459 5.25 -40.81 -26.50
CA CYS A 459 4.95 -41.91 -25.59
C CYS A 459 5.22 -41.56 -24.12
N GLY A 460 6.29 -40.83 -23.81
CA GLY A 460 6.63 -40.44 -22.44
C GLY A 460 5.68 -39.40 -21.83
N SER A 461 5.23 -38.42 -22.62
CA SER A 461 4.25 -37.41 -22.18
C SER A 461 2.84 -37.97 -21.99
N ALA A 462 2.49 -39.04 -22.71
CA ALA A 462 1.23 -39.76 -22.54
C ALA A 462 1.28 -40.87 -21.46
N ALA A 463 2.43 -41.53 -21.28
CA ALA A 463 2.58 -42.63 -20.32
C ALA A 463 2.62 -42.16 -18.86
N LEU A 464 3.17 -40.97 -18.60
CA LEU A 464 3.25 -40.41 -17.24
C LEU A 464 1.86 -40.14 -16.62
N PRO A 465 0.91 -39.48 -17.31
CA PRO A 465 -0.46 -39.30 -16.81
C PRO A 465 -1.21 -40.62 -16.60
N ILE A 466 -1.01 -41.60 -17.49
CA ILE A 466 -1.72 -42.90 -17.45
C ILE A 466 -1.18 -43.79 -16.32
N GLY A 467 0.15 -43.89 -16.17
CA GLY A 467 0.76 -44.63 -15.06
C GLY A 467 0.39 -44.04 -13.71
N TRP A 468 0.18 -42.73 -13.66
CA TRP A 468 -0.27 -42.02 -12.48
C TRP A 468 -1.75 -42.29 -12.15
N LEU A 469 -2.65 -42.28 -13.14
CA LEU A 469 -4.07 -42.64 -12.99
C LEU A 469 -4.27 -44.09 -12.47
N VAL A 470 -3.46 -45.03 -12.95
CA VAL A 470 -3.50 -46.44 -12.52
C VAL A 470 -3.02 -46.60 -11.08
N ALA A 471 -1.93 -45.91 -10.70
CA ALA A 471 -1.42 -45.92 -9.33
C ALA A 471 -2.40 -45.27 -8.34
N TRP A 472 -3.09 -44.21 -8.77
CA TRP A 472 -4.13 -43.53 -7.98
C TRP A 472 -5.37 -44.41 -7.77
N GLY A 473 -5.88 -45.06 -8.83
CA GLY A 473 -7.03 -45.97 -8.71
C GLY A 473 -6.74 -47.19 -7.83
N ALA A 474 -5.52 -47.70 -7.87
CA ALA A 474 -5.07 -48.80 -7.01
C ALA A 474 -4.96 -48.40 -5.53
N TRP A 475 -4.70 -47.13 -5.23
CA TRP A 475 -4.55 -46.62 -3.87
C TRP A 475 -5.88 -46.18 -3.24
N ARG A 476 -6.79 -45.60 -4.04
CA ARG A 476 -8.04 -44.97 -3.55
C ARG A 476 -9.22 -45.92 -3.46
N MET A 477 -9.31 -46.92 -4.34
CA MET A 477 -10.43 -47.88 -4.38
C MET A 477 -9.94 -49.34 -4.44
N PRO A 478 -9.26 -49.83 -3.38
CA PRO A 478 -8.68 -51.17 -3.37
C PRO A 478 -9.73 -52.28 -3.59
N ASP A 479 -10.97 -52.08 -3.12
CA ASP A 479 -12.05 -53.06 -3.23
C ASP A 479 -12.74 -53.08 -4.61
N VAL A 480 -12.69 -51.97 -5.35
CA VAL A 480 -13.19 -51.90 -6.74
C VAL A 480 -12.18 -52.54 -7.71
N MET A 481 -10.89 -52.46 -7.39
CA MET A 481 -9.79 -53.04 -8.17
C MET A 481 -9.69 -54.57 -8.06
N THR A 482 -10.21 -55.18 -6.98
CA THR A 482 -10.23 -56.64 -6.78
C THR A 482 -11.41 -57.35 -7.47
N ALA A 483 -12.46 -56.63 -7.87
CA ALA A 483 -13.69 -57.16 -8.49
C ALA A 483 -13.60 -57.43 -10.02
N GLY A 484 -12.40 -57.66 -10.57
CA GLY A 484 -12.20 -57.99 -11.99
C GLY A 484 -12.33 -56.81 -12.97
N LEU A 485 -12.60 -55.60 -12.48
CA LEU A 485 -12.57 -54.37 -13.29
C LEU A 485 -11.14 -53.99 -13.72
N SER A 486 -10.11 -54.41 -12.97
CA SER A 486 -8.70 -54.16 -13.27
C SER A 486 -8.26 -54.73 -14.63
N LEU A 487 -8.74 -55.93 -14.98
CA LEU A 487 -8.45 -56.55 -16.28
C LEU A 487 -9.19 -55.83 -17.42
N ARG A 488 -10.40 -55.32 -17.16
CA ARG A 488 -11.21 -54.58 -18.15
C ARG A 488 -10.68 -53.18 -18.37
N PHE A 489 -10.26 -52.46 -17.32
CA PHE A 489 -9.63 -51.14 -17.43
C PHE A 489 -8.24 -51.22 -18.06
N ALA A 490 -7.45 -52.24 -17.71
CA ALA A 490 -6.18 -52.51 -18.39
C ALA A 490 -6.41 -52.93 -19.86
N ALA A 491 -7.42 -53.74 -20.16
CA ALA A 491 -7.76 -54.11 -21.54
C ALA A 491 -8.31 -52.93 -22.34
N ILE A 492 -9.13 -52.05 -21.76
CA ILE A 492 -9.65 -50.83 -22.40
C ILE A 492 -8.50 -49.84 -22.61
N SER A 493 -7.59 -49.69 -21.64
CA SER A 493 -6.42 -48.82 -21.76
C SER A 493 -5.40 -49.35 -22.77
N MET A 494 -5.17 -50.67 -22.81
CA MET A 494 -4.33 -51.31 -23.83
C MET A 494 -4.99 -51.30 -25.21
N ALA A 495 -6.32 -51.44 -25.31
CA ALA A 495 -7.05 -51.32 -26.56
C ALA A 495 -7.07 -49.86 -27.05
N ALA A 496 -7.24 -48.88 -26.17
CA ALA A 496 -7.10 -47.47 -26.48
C ALA A 496 -5.66 -47.13 -26.90
N TRP A 497 -4.65 -47.75 -26.27
CA TRP A 497 -3.24 -47.65 -26.69
C TRP A 497 -2.99 -48.31 -28.04
N ALA A 498 -3.58 -49.48 -28.31
CA ALA A 498 -3.46 -50.18 -29.59
C ALA A 498 -4.16 -49.38 -30.71
N VAL A 499 -5.34 -48.82 -30.44
CA VAL A 499 -6.07 -47.93 -31.37
C VAL A 499 -5.32 -46.62 -31.58
N ALA A 500 -4.76 -46.01 -30.54
CA ALA A 500 -3.93 -44.82 -30.65
C ALA A 500 -2.62 -45.09 -31.40
N LEU A 501 -1.96 -46.22 -31.17
CA LEU A 501 -0.77 -46.65 -31.92
C LEU A 501 -1.08 -46.95 -33.38
N VAL A 502 -2.21 -47.63 -33.67
CA VAL A 502 -2.67 -47.91 -35.05
C VAL A 502 -3.10 -46.62 -35.75
N ALA A 503 -3.76 -45.69 -35.04
CA ALA A 503 -4.11 -44.37 -35.55
C ALA A 503 -2.86 -43.50 -35.79
N LEU A 504 -1.87 -43.51 -34.89
CA LEU A 504 -0.59 -42.80 -35.03
C LEU A 504 0.31 -43.43 -36.10
N TRP A 505 0.26 -44.76 -36.28
CA TRP A 505 0.93 -45.46 -37.37
C TRP A 505 0.26 -45.18 -38.73
N GLY A 506 -1.07 -45.16 -38.76
CA GLY A 506 -1.86 -44.75 -39.92
C GLY A 506 -1.68 -43.26 -40.28
N LEU A 507 -1.51 -42.40 -39.27
CA LEU A 507 -1.24 -40.97 -39.45
C LEU A 507 0.03 -40.73 -40.26
N ARG A 508 1.07 -41.58 -40.15
CA ARG A 508 2.30 -41.49 -40.97
C ARG A 508 2.08 -41.56 -42.48
N HIS A 509 0.92 -42.06 -42.94
CA HIS A 509 0.58 -42.18 -44.36
C HIS A 509 -0.26 -41.01 -44.89
N PHE A 510 -0.63 -40.05 -44.03
CA PHE A 510 -1.36 -38.84 -44.40
C PHE A 510 -0.42 -37.63 -44.48
N SER A 511 -0.68 -36.72 -45.42
CA SER A 511 0.02 -35.43 -45.52
C SER A 511 -0.07 -34.64 -44.22
N GLU A 512 0.99 -33.93 -43.83
CA GLU A 512 1.12 -33.17 -42.57
C GLU A 512 -0.10 -32.28 -42.25
N GLN A 513 -0.75 -31.71 -43.27
CA GLN A 513 -1.93 -30.87 -43.10
C GLN A 513 -3.17 -31.64 -42.59
N ARG A 514 -3.35 -32.90 -43.01
CA ARG A 514 -4.42 -33.79 -42.51
C ARG A 514 -4.10 -34.35 -41.13
N GLN A 515 -2.82 -34.62 -40.83
CA GLN A 515 -2.40 -34.99 -39.48
C GLN A 515 -2.71 -33.88 -38.47
N SER A 516 -2.41 -32.62 -38.81
CA SER A 516 -2.74 -31.45 -37.99
C SER A 516 -4.24 -31.34 -37.70
N GLN A 517 -5.10 -31.56 -38.69
CA GLN A 517 -6.55 -31.48 -38.49
C GLN A 517 -7.11 -32.65 -37.66
N LEU A 518 -6.62 -33.86 -37.87
CA LEU A 518 -7.04 -35.03 -37.08
C LEU A 518 -6.58 -34.92 -35.62
N ILE A 519 -5.40 -34.36 -35.36
CA ILE A 519 -4.93 -34.07 -34.00
C ILE A 519 -5.81 -33.01 -33.32
N ARG A 520 -6.23 -31.96 -34.04
CA ARG A 520 -7.18 -30.95 -33.51
C ARG A 520 -8.52 -31.56 -33.13
N VAL A 521 -9.06 -32.45 -33.96
CA VAL A 521 -10.32 -33.17 -33.70
C VAL A 521 -10.16 -34.13 -32.52
N ALA A 522 -9.03 -34.82 -32.40
CA ALA A 522 -8.74 -35.72 -31.28
C ALA A 522 -8.62 -34.97 -29.94
N ILE A 523 -8.00 -33.79 -29.94
CA ILE A 523 -7.91 -32.92 -28.75
C ILE A 523 -9.29 -32.42 -28.33
N LEU A 524 -10.13 -32.00 -29.29
CA LEU A 524 -11.51 -31.58 -29.03
C LEU A 524 -12.38 -32.73 -28.48
N ALA A 525 -12.24 -33.93 -29.04
CA ALA A 525 -12.94 -35.12 -28.55
C ALA A 525 -12.47 -35.54 -27.16
N TYR A 526 -11.17 -35.46 -26.87
CA TYR A 526 -10.60 -35.73 -25.56
C TYR A 526 -11.06 -34.71 -24.51
N ALA A 527 -11.13 -33.43 -24.87
CA ALA A 527 -11.68 -32.38 -24.00
C ALA A 527 -13.17 -32.62 -23.66
N MET A 528 -13.98 -33.09 -24.63
CA MET A 528 -15.38 -33.44 -24.42
C MET A 528 -15.56 -34.66 -23.50
N ILE A 529 -14.65 -35.65 -23.58
CA ILE A 529 -14.67 -36.84 -22.71
C ILE A 529 -14.26 -36.49 -21.27
N LEU A 530 -13.29 -35.59 -21.09
CA LEU A 530 -12.92 -35.07 -19.76
C LEU A 530 -14.06 -34.27 -19.11
N LEU A 531 -14.79 -33.48 -19.91
CA LEU A 531 -16.01 -32.78 -19.47
C LEU A 531 -17.12 -33.73 -19.00
N ALA A 532 -17.19 -34.94 -19.55
CA ALA A 532 -18.17 -35.96 -19.17
C ALA A 532 -17.73 -36.81 -17.96
N LEU A 533 -16.45 -36.77 -17.58
CA LEU A 533 -15.89 -37.52 -16.45
C LEU A 533 -15.78 -36.67 -15.17
N ALA A 534 -15.78 -35.35 -15.28
CA ALA A 534 -15.78 -34.39 -14.16
C ALA A 534 -17.17 -34.23 -13.50
N SER A 535 -18.04 -35.25 -13.56
CA SER A 535 -19.42 -35.19 -13.06
C SER A 535 -19.68 -36.05 -11.82
N GLU A 536 -18.65 -36.55 -11.14
CA GLU A 536 -18.81 -37.40 -9.94
C GLU A 536 -17.79 -37.03 -8.84
N HIS A 537 -18.31 -36.86 -7.61
CA HIS A 537 -17.71 -36.14 -6.47
C HIS A 537 -16.73 -36.93 -5.57
N ASP A 538 -16.01 -36.15 -4.73
CA ASP A 538 -15.56 -36.40 -3.34
C ASP A 538 -14.07 -36.76 -3.03
N VAL A 539 -13.33 -35.81 -2.39
CA VAL A 539 -12.67 -35.92 -1.03
C VAL A 539 -11.20 -35.40 -0.89
N VAL A 540 -11.03 -34.40 0.01
CA VAL A 540 -10.01 -34.15 1.08
C VAL A 540 -8.82 -33.17 0.92
N THR A 541 -8.85 -32.24 1.89
CA THR A 541 -7.88 -31.27 2.41
C THR A 541 -6.71 -31.82 3.25
N ARG A 542 -5.48 -31.31 3.02
CA ARG A 542 -4.35 -31.00 3.96
C ARG A 542 -2.95 -30.87 3.30
N ALA A 543 -2.84 -30.89 1.97
CA ALA A 543 -1.54 -30.98 1.25
C ALA A 543 -0.97 -29.65 0.68
N GLN A 544 -1.52 -28.49 1.04
CA GLN A 544 -1.38 -27.26 0.23
C GLN A 544 -0.06 -26.47 0.38
N THR A 545 0.77 -26.76 1.38
CA THR A 545 2.10 -26.10 1.51
C THR A 545 3.14 -26.70 0.54
N TRP A 546 2.98 -27.98 0.15
CA TRP A 546 3.90 -28.67 -0.75
C TRP A 546 3.64 -28.36 -2.22
N THR A 547 2.39 -28.08 -2.61
CA THR A 547 2.00 -27.81 -4.01
C THR A 547 2.62 -26.50 -4.53
N LEU A 548 2.69 -25.46 -3.69
CA LEU A 548 3.32 -24.18 -4.02
C LEU A 548 4.84 -24.31 -4.25
N LEU A 549 5.51 -25.16 -3.46
CA LEU A 549 6.91 -25.52 -3.65
C LEU A 549 7.10 -26.34 -4.93
N LEU A 550 6.21 -27.28 -5.22
CA LEU A 550 6.30 -28.19 -6.37
C LEU A 550 6.04 -27.48 -7.72
N VAL A 551 5.16 -26.47 -7.78
CA VAL A 551 4.96 -25.66 -9.01
C VAL A 551 6.17 -24.78 -9.29
N GLY A 552 6.74 -24.14 -8.25
CA GLY A 552 7.99 -23.39 -8.36
C GLY A 552 9.18 -24.28 -8.76
N LEU A 553 9.33 -25.43 -8.09
CA LEU A 553 10.34 -26.45 -8.42
C LEU A 553 10.14 -27.03 -9.82
N GLY A 554 8.90 -27.24 -10.26
CA GLY A 554 8.54 -27.72 -11.59
C GLY A 554 8.93 -26.75 -12.69
N GLY A 555 8.72 -25.45 -12.49
CA GLY A 555 9.22 -24.40 -13.39
C GLY A 555 10.74 -24.35 -13.45
N MET A 556 11.43 -24.52 -12.31
CA MET A 556 12.89 -24.57 -12.23
C MET A 556 13.48 -25.82 -12.89
N MET A 557 12.89 -26.99 -12.67
CA MET A 557 13.26 -28.25 -13.33
C MET A 557 13.03 -28.20 -14.84
N ALA A 558 11.91 -27.62 -15.28
CA ALA A 558 11.62 -27.41 -16.68
C ALA A 558 12.69 -26.53 -17.33
N GLU A 559 13.12 -25.43 -16.70
CA GLU A 559 14.18 -24.60 -17.26
C GLU A 559 15.56 -25.28 -17.21
N TRP A 560 15.88 -26.03 -16.16
CA TRP A 560 17.13 -26.82 -16.11
C TRP A 560 17.17 -27.85 -17.26
N MET A 561 16.06 -28.56 -17.50
CA MET A 561 15.93 -29.48 -18.64
C MET A 561 15.98 -28.73 -19.98
N ILE A 562 15.26 -27.63 -20.14
CA ILE A 562 15.22 -26.84 -21.39
C ILE A 562 16.59 -26.25 -21.71
N ARG A 563 17.37 -25.80 -20.71
CA ARG A 563 18.74 -25.30 -20.90
C ARG A 563 19.72 -26.41 -21.28
N LYS A 564 19.60 -27.58 -20.65
CA LYS A 564 20.45 -28.75 -20.96
C LYS A 564 20.13 -29.33 -22.35
N LEU A 565 18.92 -29.09 -22.85
CA LEU A 565 18.40 -29.54 -24.14
C LEU A 565 18.44 -28.46 -25.26
N ARG A 566 18.89 -27.23 -24.97
CA ARG A 566 19.10 -26.13 -25.95
C ARG A 566 20.60 -25.83 -26.10
N SER A 567 21.01 -25.36 -27.28
CA SER A 567 22.34 -24.77 -27.47
C SER A 567 22.55 -23.56 -26.54
N SER A 568 23.76 -23.39 -26.01
CA SER A 568 24.12 -22.40 -24.98
C SER A 568 23.84 -20.92 -25.34
N ASP A 569 23.57 -20.62 -26.62
CA ASP A 569 23.43 -19.27 -27.16
C ASP A 569 21.99 -18.70 -27.21
N ARG A 570 20.96 -19.38 -26.68
CA ARG A 570 19.56 -18.88 -26.73
C ARG A 570 19.03 -18.31 -25.39
N PRO A 571 18.39 -17.13 -25.37
CA PRO A 571 17.97 -16.48 -24.13
C PRO A 571 16.68 -17.08 -23.50
N SER A 572 16.48 -16.93 -22.18
CA SER A 572 15.44 -17.59 -21.34
C SER A 572 14.00 -17.07 -21.52
N LEU A 573 12.98 -17.89 -21.74
CA LEU A 573 11.61 -17.55 -22.23
C LEU A 573 10.73 -16.57 -21.38
N GLY A 574 11.28 -15.76 -20.49
CA GLY A 574 10.49 -14.86 -19.62
C GLY A 574 9.81 -15.58 -18.45
N ILE A 575 10.02 -16.90 -18.31
CA ILE A 575 9.47 -17.72 -17.22
C ILE A 575 9.86 -17.22 -15.82
N TRP A 576 10.95 -16.46 -15.71
CA TRP A 576 11.37 -15.81 -14.46
C TRP A 576 10.38 -14.75 -13.96
N PHE A 577 9.52 -14.19 -14.83
CA PHE A 577 8.38 -13.36 -14.42
C PHE A 577 7.04 -14.11 -14.53
N GLY A 578 6.95 -15.11 -15.42
CA GLY A 578 5.77 -15.97 -15.53
C GLY A 578 5.52 -16.85 -14.30
N ALA A 579 6.56 -17.43 -13.70
CA ALA A 579 6.44 -18.25 -12.51
C ALA A 579 5.97 -17.45 -11.28
N PRO A 580 6.59 -16.30 -10.93
CA PRO A 580 6.04 -15.42 -9.88
C PRO A 580 4.60 -15.01 -10.15
N LEU A 581 4.26 -14.64 -11.40
CA LEU A 581 2.90 -14.25 -11.77
C LEU A 581 1.88 -15.37 -11.51
N LEU A 582 2.18 -16.59 -11.96
CA LEU A 582 1.29 -17.74 -11.75
C LEU A 582 1.13 -18.07 -10.26
N THR A 583 2.22 -18.02 -9.49
CA THR A 583 2.15 -18.21 -8.04
C THR A 583 1.28 -17.15 -7.36
N LEU A 584 1.45 -15.88 -7.74
CA LEU A 584 0.66 -14.77 -7.18
C LEU A 584 -0.82 -14.87 -7.54
N VAL A 585 -1.14 -15.20 -8.80
CA VAL A 585 -2.53 -15.42 -9.23
C VAL A 585 -3.17 -16.57 -8.45
N ALA A 586 -2.42 -17.65 -8.19
CA ALA A 586 -2.91 -18.77 -7.39
C ALA A 586 -3.17 -18.37 -5.93
N ILE A 587 -2.23 -17.64 -5.29
CA ILE A 587 -2.38 -17.18 -3.91
C ILE A 587 -3.55 -16.20 -3.78
N LEU A 588 -3.58 -15.16 -4.62
CA LEU A 588 -4.64 -14.16 -4.56
C LEU A 588 -6.01 -14.74 -4.93
N GLY A 589 -6.04 -15.71 -5.85
CA GLY A 589 -7.25 -16.47 -6.17
C GLY A 589 -7.74 -17.28 -4.96
N TYR A 590 -6.82 -17.89 -4.21
CA TYR A 590 -7.13 -18.58 -2.96
C TYR A 590 -7.61 -17.62 -1.86
N ASP A 591 -6.87 -16.54 -1.58
CA ASP A 591 -7.23 -15.56 -0.54
C ASP A 591 -8.60 -14.93 -0.86
N PHE A 592 -8.86 -14.64 -2.14
CA PHE A 592 -10.15 -14.12 -2.58
C PHE A 592 -11.27 -15.15 -2.43
N TRP A 593 -10.99 -16.42 -2.74
CA TRP A 593 -11.93 -17.52 -2.52
C TRP A 593 -12.23 -17.74 -1.03
N GLU A 594 -11.20 -17.78 -0.17
CA GLU A 594 -11.34 -17.86 1.30
C GLU A 594 -12.10 -16.64 1.84
N THR A 595 -11.85 -15.45 1.30
CA THR A 595 -12.64 -14.26 1.61
C THR A 595 -14.10 -14.47 1.22
N LEU A 596 -14.42 -14.92 0.00
CA LEU A 596 -15.80 -15.15 -0.40
C LEU A 596 -16.50 -16.26 0.40
N ASP A 597 -15.77 -17.31 0.77
CA ASP A 597 -16.27 -18.45 1.54
C ASP A 597 -16.52 -18.07 3.01
N SER A 598 -15.58 -17.36 3.64
CA SER A 598 -15.74 -16.80 5.00
C SER A 598 -16.81 -15.69 5.07
N HIS A 599 -17.05 -14.96 3.97
CA HIS A 599 -18.08 -13.92 3.88
C HIS A 599 -19.50 -14.48 3.71
N SER A 600 -19.69 -15.81 3.69
CA SER A 600 -21.04 -16.38 3.73
C SER A 600 -21.78 -16.08 5.06
N HIS A 601 -21.09 -15.66 6.14
CA HIS A 601 -21.75 -15.48 7.45
C HIS A 601 -21.40 -14.23 8.31
N ALA A 602 -20.35 -13.44 8.05
CA ALA A 602 -19.89 -12.42 9.02
C ALA A 602 -19.98 -10.93 8.60
N VAL A 603 -19.49 -10.50 7.43
CA VAL A 603 -19.42 -9.05 7.10
C VAL A 603 -20.76 -8.54 6.56
N VAL A 604 -21.44 -7.67 7.31
CA VAL A 604 -22.74 -7.08 6.98
C VAL A 604 -22.60 -5.81 6.15
N HIS A 605 -21.52 -5.06 6.35
CA HIS A 605 -21.24 -3.84 5.59
C HIS A 605 -19.74 -3.57 5.47
N ARG A 606 -19.30 -3.09 4.31
CA ARG A 606 -17.93 -2.61 4.08
C ARG A 606 -17.97 -1.31 3.29
N SER A 607 -17.25 -0.29 3.76
CA SER A 607 -17.09 0.99 3.07
C SER A 607 -15.64 1.49 3.15
N ARG A 608 -15.24 2.36 2.24
CA ARG A 608 -13.92 3.00 2.22
C ARG A 608 -14.06 4.49 1.92
N ASN A 609 -13.31 5.31 2.64
CA ASN A 609 -13.17 6.73 2.33
C ASN A 609 -11.73 7.22 2.58
N PHE A 610 -11.52 8.55 2.64
CA PHE A 610 -10.21 9.16 2.85
C PHE A 610 -9.50 8.69 4.13
N TYR A 611 -10.27 8.42 5.19
CA TYR A 611 -9.74 8.04 6.50
C TYR A 611 -9.45 6.54 6.61
N GLY A 612 -9.98 5.72 5.70
CA GLY A 612 -9.63 4.30 5.57
C GLY A 612 -10.83 3.41 5.27
N VAL A 613 -10.69 2.11 5.56
CA VAL A 613 -11.68 1.06 5.31
C VAL A 613 -12.41 0.72 6.61
N LEU A 614 -13.74 0.69 6.58
CA LEU A 614 -14.60 0.30 7.70
C LEU A 614 -15.38 -0.97 7.36
N ASN A 615 -15.40 -1.93 8.29
CA ASN A 615 -16.21 -3.14 8.24
C ASN A 615 -17.19 -3.18 9.41
N VAL A 616 -18.42 -3.63 9.16
CA VAL A 616 -19.34 -4.04 10.22
C VAL A 616 -19.61 -5.51 10.07
N ASP A 617 -19.30 -6.27 11.11
CA ASP A 617 -19.51 -7.71 11.16
C ASP A 617 -20.68 -8.05 12.09
N TYR A 618 -21.42 -9.10 11.74
CA TYR A 618 -22.32 -9.81 12.63
C TYR A 618 -21.64 -11.09 13.07
N VAL A 619 -21.41 -11.20 14.37
CA VAL A 619 -20.87 -12.40 15.00
C VAL A 619 -22.04 -13.14 15.65
N PRO A 620 -22.40 -14.34 15.16
CA PRO A 620 -23.49 -15.11 15.75
C PRO A 620 -23.16 -15.51 17.20
N ALA A 621 -24.19 -15.82 17.97
CA ALA A 621 -24.03 -16.31 19.34
C ALA A 621 -23.19 -17.58 19.34
N ARG A 622 -22.33 -17.71 20.35
CA ARG A 622 -21.47 -18.86 20.51
C ARG A 622 -21.92 -19.59 21.77
N ASP A 623 -22.46 -20.80 21.57
CA ASP A 623 -22.91 -21.70 22.64
C ASP A 623 -21.75 -22.64 23.00
N ASP A 624 -20.77 -22.10 23.71
CA ASP A 624 -19.66 -22.83 24.33
C ASP A 624 -20.07 -23.18 25.78
N ASP A 625 -19.91 -24.45 26.20
CA ASP A 625 -20.27 -24.92 27.56
C ASP A 625 -19.57 -24.14 28.71
N GLU A 626 -18.47 -23.42 28.41
CA GLU A 626 -17.68 -22.68 29.40
C GLU A 626 -18.04 -21.19 29.52
N SER A 627 -18.58 -20.54 28.47
CA SER A 627 -18.93 -19.10 28.48
C SER A 627 -19.83 -18.74 27.29
N PRO A 628 -21.17 -18.82 27.41
CA PRO A 628 -22.08 -18.46 26.33
C PRO A 628 -21.97 -16.96 26.03
N MET A 629 -21.67 -16.62 24.77
CA MET A 629 -21.62 -15.22 24.31
C MET A 629 -22.80 -14.90 23.39
N PRO A 630 -23.60 -13.86 23.69
CA PRO A 630 -24.67 -13.43 22.79
C PRO A 630 -24.12 -12.97 21.45
N ALA A 631 -24.98 -13.04 20.42
CA ALA A 631 -24.66 -12.48 19.11
C ALA A 631 -24.34 -10.98 19.22
N LYS A 632 -23.48 -10.46 18.35
CA LYS A 632 -23.04 -9.06 18.41
C LYS A 632 -22.74 -8.49 17.04
N PHE A 633 -22.94 -7.18 16.90
CA PHE A 633 -22.39 -6.40 15.80
C PHE A 633 -21.06 -5.79 16.22
N ARG A 634 -20.07 -5.77 15.34
CA ARG A 634 -18.74 -5.24 15.60
C ARG A 634 -18.33 -4.28 14.49
N LEU A 635 -17.75 -3.13 14.86
CA LEU A 635 -17.19 -2.17 13.91
C LEU A 635 -15.66 -2.31 13.90
N GLU A 636 -15.09 -2.48 12.72
CA GLU A 636 -13.64 -2.59 12.52
C GLU A 636 -13.14 -1.55 11.53
N HIS A 637 -11.91 -1.07 11.76
CA HIS A 637 -11.17 -0.23 10.83
C HIS A 637 -9.75 -0.80 10.71
N GLY A 638 -9.44 -1.40 9.56
CA GLY A 638 -8.21 -2.19 9.42
C GLY A 638 -8.24 -3.37 10.37
N GLN A 639 -7.33 -3.38 11.35
CA GLN A 639 -7.20 -4.44 12.37
C GLN A 639 -7.74 -4.02 13.75
N ILE A 640 -8.18 -2.76 13.89
CA ILE A 640 -8.67 -2.25 15.17
C ILE A 640 -10.19 -2.34 15.24
N GLN A 641 -10.65 -2.88 16.35
CA GLN A 641 -12.05 -2.95 16.72
C GLN A 641 -12.47 -1.65 17.41
N HIS A 642 -13.31 -0.85 16.76
CA HIS A 642 -13.83 0.44 17.23
C HIS A 642 -15.02 0.31 18.19
N GLY A 643 -15.17 -0.87 18.79
CA GLY A 643 -16.31 -1.24 19.61
C GLY A 643 -17.18 -2.34 19.01
N PHE A 644 -18.04 -2.88 19.85
CA PHE A 644 -19.11 -3.80 19.44
C PHE A 644 -20.33 -3.61 20.33
N GLN A 645 -21.47 -4.11 19.88
CA GLN A 645 -22.71 -4.12 20.65
C GLN A 645 -23.34 -5.50 20.57
N TYR A 646 -23.73 -6.05 21.72
CA TYR A 646 -24.54 -7.25 21.76
C TYR A 646 -25.91 -6.99 21.12
N ALA A 647 -26.40 -7.95 20.35
CA ALA A 647 -27.72 -7.90 19.73
C ALA A 647 -28.85 -8.25 20.71
N ASP A 648 -28.50 -8.82 21.86
CA ASP A 648 -29.43 -9.20 22.92
C ASP A 648 -29.97 -7.99 23.70
N ASP A 649 -31.26 -7.97 24.01
CA ASP A 649 -31.94 -6.83 24.65
C ASP A 649 -31.45 -6.53 26.08
N ASP A 650 -30.99 -7.54 26.82
CA ASP A 650 -30.47 -7.38 28.18
C ASP A 650 -29.04 -6.83 28.14
N TRP A 651 -28.27 -7.15 27.10
CA TRP A 651 -26.86 -6.81 26.97
C TRP A 651 -26.57 -5.63 26.03
N LYS A 652 -27.53 -5.18 25.22
CA LYS A 652 -27.32 -4.10 24.23
C LYS A 652 -26.87 -2.76 24.82
N ARG A 653 -27.06 -2.55 26.13
CA ARG A 653 -26.61 -1.35 26.87
C ARG A 653 -25.35 -1.56 27.70
N GLN A 654 -24.76 -2.76 27.68
CA GLN A 654 -23.53 -3.04 28.38
C GLN A 654 -22.39 -2.23 27.74
N PRO A 655 -21.63 -1.41 28.50
CA PRO A 655 -20.37 -0.87 27.99
C PRO A 655 -19.37 -2.01 27.75
N THR A 656 -18.96 -2.18 26.50
CA THR A 656 -18.07 -3.25 26.03
C THR A 656 -16.66 -2.74 25.74
N THR A 657 -15.79 -3.62 25.24
CA THR A 657 -14.40 -3.34 24.84
C THR A 657 -13.61 -2.65 25.96
N TYR A 658 -12.79 -1.66 25.64
CA TYR A 658 -11.99 -0.92 26.61
C TYR A 658 -12.77 0.20 27.34
N TYR A 659 -14.11 0.21 27.25
CA TYR A 659 -14.99 1.17 27.93
C TYR A 659 -15.76 0.56 29.10
N GLY A 660 -15.31 -0.58 29.64
CA GLY A 660 -15.98 -1.23 30.77
C GLY A 660 -16.03 -0.36 32.02
N ARG A 661 -16.95 -0.64 32.96
CA ARG A 661 -17.11 0.16 34.19
C ARG A 661 -15.87 0.20 35.10
N ALA A 662 -15.02 -0.82 35.03
CA ALA A 662 -13.75 -0.88 35.75
C ALA A 662 -12.59 -0.18 35.02
N SER A 663 -12.76 0.21 33.75
CA SER A 663 -11.76 0.96 33.00
C SER A 663 -11.55 2.36 33.59
N GLY A 664 -10.44 3.02 33.26
CA GLY A 664 -10.19 4.39 33.70
C GLY A 664 -11.29 5.37 33.27
N LEU A 665 -11.86 5.20 32.07
CA LEU A 665 -12.99 6.03 31.63
C LEU A 665 -14.24 5.81 32.50
N GLY A 666 -14.56 4.54 32.79
CA GLY A 666 -15.68 4.19 33.67
C GLY A 666 -15.54 4.83 35.04
N LEU A 667 -14.34 4.74 35.64
CA LEU A 667 -14.02 5.37 36.92
C LEU A 667 -14.14 6.91 36.87
N ALA A 668 -13.71 7.55 35.78
CA ALA A 668 -13.80 9.00 35.62
C ALA A 668 -15.26 9.47 35.60
N ILE A 669 -16.12 8.83 34.80
CA ILE A 669 -17.55 9.17 34.70
C ILE A 669 -18.26 8.96 36.04
N GLU A 670 -18.07 7.80 36.68
CA GLU A 670 -18.71 7.50 37.97
C GLU A 670 -18.23 8.44 39.08
N THR A 671 -16.94 8.81 39.08
CA THR A 671 -16.38 9.78 40.04
C THR A 671 -16.99 11.17 39.86
N ALA A 672 -17.06 11.66 38.62
CA ALA A 672 -17.68 12.95 38.32
C ALA A 672 -19.16 12.98 38.75
N ARG A 673 -19.91 11.91 38.42
CA ARG A 673 -21.32 11.76 38.80
C ARG A 673 -21.49 11.72 40.31
N ALA A 674 -20.73 10.89 41.01
CA ALA A 674 -20.79 10.78 42.46
C ALA A 674 -20.54 12.13 43.15
N ARG A 675 -19.61 12.95 42.65
CA ARG A 675 -19.34 14.29 43.20
C ARG A 675 -20.50 15.26 43.00
N LYS A 676 -21.09 15.33 41.81
CA LYS A 676 -22.29 16.16 41.56
C LYS A 676 -23.45 15.74 42.47
N GLN A 677 -23.61 14.44 42.68
CA GLN A 677 -24.63 13.90 43.58
C GLN A 677 -24.30 14.10 45.08
N ALA A 678 -23.02 14.14 45.47
CA ALA A 678 -22.59 14.35 46.85
C ALA A 678 -22.76 15.80 47.33
N GLY A 679 -22.80 16.79 46.41
CA GLY A 679 -23.16 18.20 46.68
C GLY A 679 -24.63 18.43 47.11
N LYS A 680 -25.28 17.37 47.62
CA LYS A 680 -26.71 17.11 47.83
C LYS A 680 -27.51 18.13 48.63
N GLN A 681 -26.89 19.10 49.30
CA GLN A 681 -27.58 19.99 50.23
C GLN A 681 -27.95 21.38 49.68
N ALA A 682 -27.62 21.75 48.43
CA ALA A 682 -27.86 23.13 47.97
C ALA A 682 -28.26 23.34 46.50
N ARG A 683 -28.33 22.31 45.64
CA ARG A 683 -28.40 22.51 44.18
C ARG A 683 -29.60 21.82 43.53
N ALA A 684 -30.25 22.52 42.59
CA ALA A 684 -31.41 22.04 41.84
C ALA A 684 -31.07 20.83 40.95
N GLN A 685 -32.08 20.07 40.53
CA GLN A 685 -31.90 18.84 39.73
C GLN A 685 -31.17 19.05 38.39
N ALA A 686 -31.18 20.27 37.83
CA ALA A 686 -30.42 20.65 36.64
C ALA A 686 -28.90 20.85 36.88
N ASP A 687 -28.45 20.86 38.14
CA ASP A 687 -27.05 21.02 38.55
C ASP A 687 -26.44 19.67 38.98
N GLN A 688 -27.18 18.57 38.72
CA GLN A 688 -26.78 17.19 39.00
C GLN A 688 -26.36 16.41 37.74
N SER A 689 -26.60 16.97 36.55
CA SER A 689 -26.18 16.39 35.27
C SER A 689 -24.68 16.53 35.07
N ILE A 690 -24.08 15.54 34.42
CA ILE A 690 -22.70 15.63 33.95
C ILE A 690 -22.64 15.98 32.46
N HIS A 691 -21.60 16.72 32.08
CA HIS A 691 -21.27 17.00 30.69
C HIS A 691 -20.02 16.21 30.29
N VAL A 692 -20.19 15.24 29.39
CA VAL A 692 -19.12 14.35 28.92
C VAL A 692 -18.75 14.69 27.49
N GLY A 693 -17.49 15.06 27.27
CA GLY A 693 -16.89 15.21 25.95
C GLY A 693 -16.16 13.93 25.56
N VAL A 694 -16.29 13.51 24.31
CA VAL A 694 -15.62 12.31 23.79
C VAL A 694 -15.01 12.62 22.43
N VAL A 695 -13.71 12.39 22.30
CA VAL A 695 -12.98 12.50 21.02
C VAL A 695 -12.83 11.10 20.46
N GLY A 696 -13.49 10.84 19.32
CA GLY A 696 -13.76 9.50 18.78
C GLY A 696 -15.18 9.05 19.09
N LEU A 697 -15.91 8.53 18.08
CA LEU A 697 -17.26 7.99 18.27
C LEU A 697 -17.28 6.47 18.35
N GLY A 698 -16.54 5.80 17.46
CA GLY A 698 -16.59 4.34 17.32
C GLY A 698 -18.02 3.83 17.09
N THR A 699 -18.43 2.78 17.82
CA THR A 699 -19.83 2.31 17.83
C THR A 699 -20.78 3.18 18.65
N GLY A 700 -20.27 4.20 19.36
CA GLY A 700 -21.05 5.03 20.27
C GLY A 700 -21.14 4.46 21.70
N THR A 701 -20.36 3.44 22.05
CA THR A 701 -20.45 2.68 23.33
C THR A 701 -20.48 3.57 24.56
N ILE A 702 -19.72 4.67 24.59
CA ILE A 702 -19.66 5.58 25.74
C ILE A 702 -21.02 6.22 26.05
N ALA A 703 -21.93 6.33 25.06
CA ALA A 703 -23.29 6.81 25.30
C ALA A 703 -24.13 5.90 26.21
N ALA A 704 -23.71 4.65 26.43
CA ALA A 704 -24.33 3.72 27.37
C ALA A 704 -24.28 4.21 28.83
N TYR A 705 -23.35 5.11 29.16
CA TYR A 705 -23.25 5.72 30.49
C TYR A 705 -24.28 6.84 30.73
N GLY A 706 -24.93 7.32 29.68
CA GLY A 706 -25.80 8.50 29.73
C GLY A 706 -27.04 8.27 30.59
N GLU A 707 -27.19 9.09 31.63
CA GLU A 707 -28.41 9.17 32.43
C GLU A 707 -29.28 10.36 32.01
N ALA A 708 -30.53 10.38 32.50
CA ALA A 708 -31.44 11.47 32.21
C ALA A 708 -30.86 12.82 32.65
N ASN A 709 -30.93 13.80 31.76
CA ASN A 709 -30.39 15.17 31.89
C ASN A 709 -28.90 15.35 31.63
N ASP A 710 -28.11 14.28 31.46
CA ASP A 710 -26.72 14.40 31.06
C ASP A 710 -26.58 14.92 29.61
N ASP A 711 -25.42 15.51 29.30
CA ASP A 711 -25.06 15.92 27.94
C ASP A 711 -23.78 15.20 27.49
N PHE A 712 -23.86 14.50 26.37
CA PHE A 712 -22.76 13.73 25.79
C PHE A 712 -22.43 14.30 24.41
N ARG A 713 -21.21 14.78 24.25
CA ARG A 713 -20.74 15.41 23.02
C ARG A 713 -19.57 14.65 22.42
N PHE A 714 -19.79 14.08 21.24
CA PHE A 714 -18.81 13.33 20.48
C PHE A 714 -18.18 14.20 19.39
N TYR A 715 -16.87 14.06 19.19
CA TYR A 715 -16.12 14.64 18.08
C TYR A 715 -15.59 13.51 17.20
N GLU A 716 -16.04 13.43 15.95
CA GLU A 716 -15.70 12.34 15.04
C GLU A 716 -15.18 12.90 13.72
N ILE A 717 -13.98 12.50 13.33
CA ILE A 717 -13.33 13.00 12.12
C ILE A 717 -13.87 12.32 10.86
N ASN A 718 -14.30 11.05 10.97
CA ASN A 718 -14.73 10.22 9.87
C ASN A 718 -16.27 10.17 9.80
N PRO A 719 -16.90 10.84 8.81
CA PRO A 719 -18.36 10.85 8.69
C PRO A 719 -18.98 9.46 8.46
N ALA A 720 -18.22 8.51 7.90
CA ALA A 720 -18.70 7.14 7.74
C ALA A 720 -18.87 6.41 9.09
N VAL A 721 -18.07 6.74 10.11
CA VAL A 721 -18.24 6.17 11.46
C VAL A 721 -19.58 6.62 12.05
N GLN A 722 -19.94 7.90 11.91
CA GLN A 722 -21.24 8.41 12.35
C GLN A 722 -22.42 7.70 11.65
N GLU A 723 -22.32 7.50 10.33
CA GLU A 723 -23.36 6.79 9.58
C GLU A 723 -23.54 5.35 10.09
N LEU A 724 -22.44 4.62 10.26
CA LEU A 724 -22.47 3.23 10.70
C LEU A 724 -22.93 3.10 12.16
N SER A 725 -22.47 4.00 13.05
CA SER A 725 -22.89 4.04 14.46
C SER A 725 -24.39 4.30 14.62
N GLY A 726 -25.01 5.04 13.69
CA GLY A 726 -26.46 5.29 13.73
C GLY A 726 -27.30 4.23 13.02
N ARG A 727 -26.69 3.38 12.19
CA ARG A 727 -27.38 2.37 11.37
C ARG A 727 -27.34 0.97 11.96
N PHE A 728 -26.20 0.56 12.51
CA PHE A 728 -25.98 -0.81 13.00
C PHE A 728 -25.93 -0.92 14.53
N PHE A 729 -25.79 0.22 15.22
CA PHE A 729 -25.65 0.27 16.67
C PHE A 729 -26.70 1.21 17.27
N THR A 730 -27.17 0.90 18.47
CA THR A 730 -28.26 1.66 19.12
C THR A 730 -27.79 2.50 20.31
N TYR A 731 -26.50 2.46 20.69
CA TYR A 731 -26.01 3.17 21.89
C TYR A 731 -26.41 4.65 21.95
N LEU A 732 -26.29 5.39 20.84
CA LEU A 732 -26.70 6.80 20.78
C LEU A 732 -28.23 6.97 20.91
N GLN A 733 -28.99 6.07 20.27
CA GLN A 733 -30.46 6.11 20.27
C GLN A 733 -31.05 5.70 21.62
N ASP A 734 -30.45 4.73 22.29
CA ASP A 734 -30.92 4.14 23.54
C ASP A 734 -30.43 4.89 24.78
N SER A 735 -29.51 5.85 24.62
CA SER A 735 -29.01 6.69 25.72
C SER A 735 -30.12 7.56 26.31
N ALA A 736 -30.16 7.66 27.64
CA ALA A 736 -31.07 8.59 28.31
C ALA A 736 -30.53 10.04 28.32
N ALA A 737 -29.26 10.23 27.97
CA ALA A 737 -28.61 11.52 27.87
C ALA A 737 -28.91 12.22 26.54
N ARG A 738 -28.67 13.54 26.50
CA ARG A 738 -28.69 14.30 25.26
C ARG A 738 -27.37 14.05 24.52
N THR A 739 -27.40 13.35 23.39
CA THR A 739 -26.20 13.06 22.59
C THR A 739 -26.06 14.01 21.41
N LYS A 740 -24.86 14.53 21.16
CA LYS A 740 -24.54 15.35 19.98
C LYS A 740 -23.23 14.90 19.34
N VAL A 741 -23.25 14.59 18.04
CA VAL A 741 -22.05 14.28 17.25
C VAL A 741 -21.62 15.52 16.46
N CYS A 742 -20.34 15.88 16.55
CA CYS A 742 -19.71 16.97 15.81
C CYS A 742 -18.70 16.39 14.83
N ILE A 743 -18.97 16.55 13.52
CA ILE A 743 -18.05 16.06 12.48
C ILE A 743 -16.86 17.01 12.30
N GLY A 744 -15.66 16.43 12.32
CA GLY A 744 -14.39 17.10 12.11
C GLY A 744 -13.32 16.66 13.11
N ASP A 745 -12.06 17.05 12.84
CA ASP A 745 -10.97 16.84 13.80
C ASP A 745 -11.28 17.57 15.12
N ALA A 746 -11.21 16.83 16.23
CA ALA A 746 -11.65 17.31 17.54
C ALA A 746 -10.88 18.56 17.99
N ARG A 747 -9.57 18.58 17.78
CA ARG A 747 -8.73 19.73 18.14
C ARG A 747 -9.13 20.96 17.34
N ILE A 748 -9.27 20.84 16.02
CA ILE A 748 -9.66 21.97 15.16
C ILE A 748 -11.04 22.51 15.55
N VAL A 749 -12.00 21.62 15.85
CA VAL A 749 -13.34 22.03 16.28
C VAL A 749 -13.28 22.75 17.63
N MET A 750 -12.58 22.20 18.63
CA MET A 750 -12.43 22.83 19.94
C MET A 750 -11.69 24.17 19.87
N GLU A 751 -10.62 24.28 19.07
CA GLU A 751 -9.93 25.56 18.80
C GLU A 751 -10.89 26.63 18.27
N ARG A 752 -11.77 26.25 17.33
CA ARG A 752 -12.78 27.15 16.77
C ARG A 752 -13.81 27.55 17.82
N GLU A 753 -14.28 26.60 18.60
CA GLU A 753 -15.21 26.86 19.70
C GLU A 753 -14.64 27.85 20.72
N LEU A 754 -13.37 27.72 21.09
CA LEU A 754 -12.69 28.69 21.96
C LEU A 754 -12.58 30.07 21.31
N ARG A 755 -12.29 30.15 20.00
CA ARG A 755 -12.24 31.43 19.24
C ARG A 755 -13.62 32.11 19.20
N GLU A 756 -14.68 31.32 19.15
CA GLU A 756 -16.08 31.78 19.19
C GLU A 756 -16.63 31.95 20.62
N ASN A 757 -15.77 31.82 21.64
CA ASN A 757 -16.10 31.91 23.06
C ASN A 757 -17.17 30.90 23.53
N ARG A 758 -17.20 29.71 22.91
CA ARG A 758 -18.09 28.58 23.21
C ARG A 758 -17.35 27.49 24.01
N ARG A 759 -17.08 27.74 25.29
CA ARG A 759 -16.51 26.71 26.19
C ARG A 759 -17.58 25.67 26.52
N GLN A 760 -17.19 24.40 26.58
CA GLN A 760 -18.13 23.29 26.84
C GLN A 760 -18.29 22.99 28.34
N HIS A 761 -17.27 23.23 29.16
CA HIS A 761 -17.25 22.94 30.61
C HIS A 761 -17.50 21.46 30.91
N PHE A 762 -16.74 20.57 30.27
CA PHE A 762 -16.83 19.14 30.47
C PHE A 762 -16.43 18.75 31.90
N ASP A 763 -17.23 17.90 32.54
CA ASP A 763 -16.85 17.23 33.79
C ASP A 763 -15.90 16.05 33.48
N VAL A 764 -16.07 15.40 32.32
CA VAL A 764 -15.14 14.39 31.79
C VAL A 764 -14.89 14.66 30.32
N LEU A 765 -13.62 14.70 29.91
CA LEU A 765 -13.22 14.72 28.50
C LEU A 765 -12.41 13.45 28.20
N ALA A 766 -12.96 12.55 27.39
CA ALA A 766 -12.31 11.32 26.96
C ALA A 766 -11.62 11.49 25.60
N ILE A 767 -10.35 11.08 25.50
CA ILE A 767 -9.57 11.07 24.26
C ILE A 767 -9.37 9.63 23.81
N ASP A 768 -10.10 9.26 22.76
CA ASP A 768 -10.10 7.92 22.15
C ASP A 768 -10.22 8.01 20.62
N ALA A 769 -9.32 8.78 20.00
CA ALA A 769 -9.30 9.00 18.55
C ALA A 769 -8.20 8.18 17.84
N PHE A 770 -7.82 7.03 18.41
CA PHE A 770 -6.83 6.15 17.81
C PHE A 770 -7.48 5.34 16.70
N SER A 771 -7.17 5.66 15.45
CA SER A 771 -7.57 4.86 14.28
C SER A 771 -6.39 3.98 13.88
N SER A 772 -6.48 2.66 14.02
CA SER A 772 -5.25 1.87 13.81
C SER A 772 -4.46 1.72 15.13
N ASP A 773 -3.22 1.29 15.00
CA ASP A 773 -2.14 1.67 15.91
C ASP A 773 -1.61 3.11 15.66
N ALA A 774 -2.21 3.86 14.71
CA ALA A 774 -1.73 5.20 14.33
C ALA A 774 -2.13 6.25 15.38
N ILE A 775 -1.12 6.91 15.92
CA ILE A 775 -1.26 7.90 16.99
C ILE A 775 -1.50 9.29 16.39
N PRO A 776 -2.63 9.96 16.68
CA PRO A 776 -2.85 11.34 16.30
C PRO A 776 -2.00 12.26 17.18
N VAL A 777 -0.73 12.41 16.80
CA VAL A 777 0.31 13.14 17.54
C VAL A 777 -0.15 14.53 18.01
N HIS A 778 -0.94 15.24 17.22
CA HIS A 778 -1.44 16.57 17.58
C HIS A 778 -2.40 16.60 18.75
N LEU A 779 -3.08 15.49 19.04
CA LEU A 779 -3.97 15.39 20.20
C LEU A 779 -3.19 15.18 21.51
N LEU A 780 -1.90 14.85 21.42
CA LEU A 780 -0.99 14.58 22.54
C LEU A 780 0.13 15.63 22.65
N THR A 781 -0.13 16.85 22.20
CA THR A 781 0.80 17.99 22.34
C THR A 781 0.44 18.86 23.54
N THR A 782 1.44 19.58 24.09
CA THR A 782 1.21 20.54 25.17
C THR A 782 0.21 21.64 24.79
N GLU A 783 0.22 22.08 23.53
CA GLU A 783 -0.67 23.11 22.99
C GLU A 783 -2.13 22.60 22.95
N CYS A 784 -2.34 21.32 22.61
CA CYS A 784 -3.65 20.69 22.65
C CYS A 784 -4.14 20.43 24.08
N ALA A 785 -3.23 20.06 25.00
CA ALA A 785 -3.58 19.88 26.41
C ALA A 785 -4.14 21.17 27.03
N GLU A 786 -3.60 22.32 26.65
CA GLU A 786 -4.11 23.63 27.05
C GLU A 786 -5.51 23.94 26.47
N ILE A 787 -5.80 23.45 25.26
CA ILE A 787 -7.16 23.53 24.68
C ILE A 787 -8.13 22.68 25.50
N TYR A 788 -7.75 21.44 25.85
CA TYR A 788 -8.57 20.57 26.71
C TYR A 788 -8.85 21.22 28.06
N ARG A 789 -7.82 21.75 28.73
CA ARG A 789 -7.95 22.47 30.02
C ARG A 789 -9.00 23.57 29.95
N ARG A 790 -9.03 24.34 28.87
CA ARG A 790 -10.01 25.44 28.69
C ARG A 790 -11.43 24.98 28.41
N HIS A 791 -11.61 23.74 27.98
CA HIS A 791 -12.92 23.10 27.77
C HIS A 791 -13.41 22.33 29.00
N LEU A 792 -12.53 21.96 29.93
CA LEU A 792 -12.87 21.25 31.17
C LEU A 792 -13.45 22.19 32.24
N ALA A 793 -14.28 21.63 33.12
CA ALA A 793 -14.66 22.23 34.39
C ALA A 793 -13.45 22.26 35.36
N ALA A 794 -13.53 23.08 36.42
CA ALA A 794 -12.43 23.23 37.38
C ALA A 794 -12.09 21.93 38.14
N ASP A 795 -13.08 21.07 38.33
CA ASP A 795 -12.96 19.73 38.91
C ASP A 795 -13.06 18.62 37.85
N GLY A 796 -12.89 18.96 36.58
CA GLY A 796 -13.00 18.04 35.46
C GLY A 796 -11.86 17.02 35.40
N ILE A 797 -12.12 15.93 34.67
CA ILE A 797 -11.18 14.83 34.45
C ILE A 797 -10.91 14.69 32.95
N LEU A 798 -9.64 14.74 32.54
CA LEU A 798 -9.20 14.37 31.20
C LEU A 798 -8.78 12.90 31.20
N ALA A 799 -9.50 12.04 30.48
CA ALA A 799 -9.21 10.62 30.37
C ALA A 799 -8.60 10.31 29.01
N ILE A 800 -7.38 9.79 28.96
CA ILE A 800 -6.68 9.46 27.70
C ILE A 800 -6.45 7.97 27.65
N HIS A 801 -6.96 7.33 26.59
CA HIS A 801 -6.69 5.92 26.32
C HIS A 801 -5.26 5.78 25.78
N ILE A 802 -4.45 4.88 26.34
CA ILE A 802 -3.05 4.71 25.93
C ILE A 802 -2.67 3.28 25.56
N SER A 803 -3.64 2.37 25.49
CA SER A 803 -3.38 1.01 25.03
C SER A 803 -2.95 1.02 23.56
N ASN A 804 -1.70 0.61 23.32
CA ASN A 804 -1.14 0.50 21.99
C ASN A 804 -0.19 -0.71 21.96
N ARG A 805 -0.11 -1.38 20.81
CA ARG A 805 0.67 -2.61 20.69
C ARG A 805 2.16 -2.39 20.42
N PHE A 806 2.51 -1.23 19.88
CA PHE A 806 3.87 -0.95 19.40
C PHE A 806 4.56 0.22 20.12
N LEU A 807 3.80 1.06 20.83
CA LEU A 807 4.29 2.32 21.37
C LEU A 807 3.87 2.48 22.83
N ASP A 808 4.82 2.81 23.71
CA ASP A 808 4.51 3.21 25.08
C ASP A 808 4.20 4.71 25.13
N LEU A 809 2.93 5.04 25.36
CA LEU A 809 2.46 6.43 25.44
C LEU A 809 2.49 7.03 26.86
N GLY A 810 2.79 6.23 27.89
CA GLY A 810 2.89 6.67 29.27
C GLY A 810 3.78 7.90 29.45
N PRO A 811 5.02 7.89 28.92
CA PRO A 811 5.95 9.03 28.96
C PRO A 811 5.39 10.33 28.39
N VAL A 812 4.60 10.25 27.31
CA VAL A 812 4.01 11.43 26.64
C VAL A 812 2.87 11.99 27.46
N VAL A 813 1.93 11.15 27.90
CA VAL A 813 0.77 11.62 28.67
C VAL A 813 1.18 12.16 30.04
N ARG A 814 2.22 11.58 30.66
CA ARG A 814 2.82 12.14 31.86
C ARG A 814 3.47 13.51 31.60
N GLY A 815 4.09 13.71 30.43
CA GLY A 815 4.58 15.02 30.00
C GLY A 815 3.48 16.06 29.74
N LEU A 816 2.27 15.63 29.37
CA LEU A 816 1.10 16.51 29.30
C LEU A 816 0.66 16.95 30.69
N ALA A 817 0.55 16.01 31.63
CA ALA A 817 0.20 16.30 33.01
C ALA A 817 1.19 17.30 33.64
N ASP A 818 2.49 17.06 33.47
CA ASP A 818 3.55 17.96 33.93
C ASP A 818 3.42 19.36 33.31
N SER A 819 3.13 19.45 32.00
CA SER A 819 2.95 20.74 31.34
C SER A 819 1.74 21.56 31.82
N LEU A 820 0.73 20.88 32.36
CA LEU A 820 -0.47 21.50 32.92
C LEU A 820 -0.38 21.71 34.45
N ASP A 821 0.67 21.21 35.11
CA ASP A 821 0.78 21.09 36.57
C ASP A 821 -0.37 20.27 37.18
N TRP A 822 -0.74 19.17 36.51
CA TRP A 822 -1.87 18.32 36.87
C TRP A 822 -1.42 16.98 37.48
N GLN A 823 -2.32 16.38 38.27
CA GLN A 823 -2.14 15.02 38.77
C GLN A 823 -2.31 14.02 37.61
N SER A 824 -1.49 12.96 37.59
CA SER A 824 -1.57 11.87 36.62
C SER A 824 -1.82 10.54 37.32
N ILE A 825 -2.87 9.84 36.93
CA ILE A 825 -3.32 8.58 37.53
C ILE A 825 -3.43 7.53 36.43
N ARG A 826 -2.55 6.53 36.45
CA ARG A 826 -2.60 5.39 35.51
C ARG A 826 -3.55 4.33 36.05
N VAL A 827 -4.47 3.89 35.20
CA VAL A 827 -5.48 2.88 35.53
C VAL A 827 -5.46 1.80 34.44
N SER A 828 -5.28 0.55 34.85
CA SER A 828 -5.39 -0.60 33.95
C SER A 828 -6.40 -1.60 34.45
N ASN A 829 -7.13 -2.23 33.53
CA ASN A 829 -8.03 -3.33 33.84
C ASN A 829 -7.65 -4.59 33.06
N ASP A 830 -7.95 -5.75 33.62
CA ASP A 830 -7.86 -7.04 32.94
C ASP A 830 -9.04 -7.25 31.98
N LYS A 831 -8.86 -8.17 31.04
CA LYS A 831 -9.92 -8.63 30.14
C LYS A 831 -11.00 -9.38 30.94
N ASP A 832 -12.26 -9.07 30.68
CA ASP A 832 -13.42 -9.78 31.22
C ASP A 832 -14.30 -10.26 30.06
N GLU A 833 -14.18 -11.54 29.75
CA GLU A 833 -14.94 -12.17 28.66
C GLU A 833 -16.44 -12.20 28.95
N SER A 834 -16.85 -12.31 30.21
CA SER A 834 -18.28 -12.43 30.57
C SER A 834 -19.10 -11.18 30.22
N THR A 835 -18.47 -10.01 30.27
CA THR A 835 -19.09 -8.72 29.94
C THR A 835 -18.60 -8.13 28.61
N GLY A 836 -17.69 -8.83 27.93
CA GLY A 836 -17.15 -8.37 26.66
C GLY A 836 -16.16 -7.21 26.79
N VAL A 837 -15.54 -7.05 27.96
CA VAL A 837 -14.58 -5.99 28.27
C VAL A 837 -13.16 -6.46 27.96
N TYR A 838 -12.39 -5.59 27.31
CA TYR A 838 -10.99 -5.86 26.96
C TYR A 838 -10.05 -5.24 27.96
N SER A 839 -8.84 -5.78 28.06
CA SER A 839 -7.77 -5.15 28.82
C SER A 839 -7.49 -3.77 28.24
N SER A 840 -7.40 -2.76 29.10
CA SER A 840 -7.13 -1.40 28.67
C SER A 840 -6.32 -0.65 29.71
N THR A 841 -5.57 0.35 29.26
CA THR A 841 -4.81 1.26 30.10
C THR A 841 -5.21 2.68 29.73
N TRP A 842 -5.67 3.40 30.74
CA TRP A 842 -6.07 4.80 30.66
C TRP A 842 -5.22 5.63 31.61
N VAL A 843 -4.94 6.86 31.23
CA VAL A 843 -4.34 7.85 32.13
C VAL A 843 -5.33 8.97 32.37
N LEU A 844 -5.68 9.19 33.63
CA LEU A 844 -6.60 10.21 34.08
C LEU A 844 -5.81 11.41 34.60
N LEU A 845 -6.07 12.58 34.04
CA LEU A 845 -5.44 13.84 34.42
C LEU A 845 -6.46 14.79 35.04
N THR A 846 -6.10 15.43 36.15
CA THR A 846 -6.96 16.43 36.81
C THR A 846 -6.14 17.42 37.63
N GLU A 847 -6.60 18.67 37.68
CA GLU A 847 -6.06 19.70 38.58
C GLU A 847 -6.44 19.44 40.04
N ASN A 848 -7.56 18.73 40.27
CA ASN A 848 -8.15 18.59 41.59
C ASN A 848 -7.52 17.43 42.38
N VAL A 849 -6.77 17.78 43.42
CA VAL A 849 -6.08 16.82 44.29
C VAL A 849 -7.04 15.84 44.98
N GLU A 850 -8.22 16.28 45.41
CA GLU A 850 -9.20 15.39 46.04
C GLU A 850 -9.75 14.36 45.05
N VAL A 851 -9.99 14.77 43.80
CA VAL A 851 -10.41 13.86 42.72
C VAL A 851 -9.30 12.83 42.47
N ALA A 852 -8.05 13.28 42.40
CA ALA A 852 -6.90 12.40 42.20
C ALA A 852 -6.76 11.36 43.32
N GLU A 853 -6.88 11.77 44.58
CA GLU A 853 -6.84 10.85 45.73
C GLU A 853 -7.99 9.84 45.69
N GLN A 854 -9.20 10.27 45.33
CA GLN A 854 -10.33 9.36 45.17
C GLN A 854 -10.09 8.31 44.07
N LEU A 855 -9.52 8.71 42.94
CA LEU A 855 -9.20 7.79 41.84
C LEU A 855 -8.11 6.79 42.21
N ARG A 856 -7.12 7.20 43.03
CA ARG A 856 -6.02 6.33 43.53
C ARG A 856 -6.50 5.22 44.47
N LEU A 857 -7.69 5.33 45.04
CA LEU A 857 -8.28 4.28 45.88
C LEU A 857 -8.79 3.08 45.06
N SER A 858 -8.88 3.22 43.73
CA SER A 858 -9.30 2.13 42.86
C SER A 858 -8.29 0.97 42.89
N PRO A 859 -8.73 -0.29 42.93
CA PRO A 859 -7.83 -1.44 42.81
C PRO A 859 -7.14 -1.52 41.44
N ALA A 860 -7.68 -0.81 40.43
CA ALA A 860 -7.12 -0.73 39.08
C ALA A 860 -6.01 0.34 38.94
N PHE A 861 -5.68 1.07 40.03
CA PHE A 861 -4.61 2.07 40.03
C PHE A 861 -3.23 1.42 39.94
N GLU A 862 -2.39 1.97 39.06
CA GLU A 862 -0.98 1.63 38.96
C GLU A 862 -0.11 2.84 39.29
N ALA A 863 0.85 2.63 40.20
CA ALA A 863 1.84 3.65 40.51
C ALA A 863 2.87 3.78 39.36
N TRP A 864 3.25 5.03 39.06
CA TRP A 864 4.37 5.31 38.16
C TRP A 864 5.70 4.86 38.78
N GLU A 865 6.63 4.38 37.95
CA GLU A 865 7.97 4.10 38.43
C GLU A 865 8.77 5.40 38.62
N LYS A 866 9.74 5.35 39.53
CA LYS A 866 10.49 6.55 39.95
C LYS A 866 11.38 7.12 38.84
N ASP A 867 11.79 6.27 37.90
CA ASP A 867 12.70 6.60 36.79
C ASP A 867 11.99 6.64 35.42
N ASP A 868 10.65 6.64 35.40
CA ASP A 868 9.88 6.74 34.16
C ASP A 868 10.21 8.03 33.41
N THR A 869 10.55 7.89 32.13
CA THR A 869 10.91 9.01 31.26
C THR A 869 9.70 9.92 31.04
N ILE A 870 9.91 11.24 31.07
CA ILE A 870 8.87 12.24 30.75
C ILE A 870 9.19 12.85 29.38
N LEU A 871 8.22 12.86 28.48
CA LEU A 871 8.38 13.40 27.13
C LEU A 871 7.37 14.51 26.86
N HIS A 872 7.85 15.70 26.49
CA HIS A 872 7.01 16.83 26.10
C HIS A 872 6.91 16.91 24.58
N TRP A 873 5.79 16.49 24.03
CA TRP A 873 5.48 16.73 22.63
C TRP A 873 4.85 18.10 22.44
N ARG A 874 5.31 18.79 21.40
CA ARG A 874 4.82 20.10 20.96
C ARG A 874 4.40 20.00 19.51
N ASP A 875 3.57 20.94 19.06
CA ASP A 875 3.22 21.07 17.64
C ASP A 875 4.45 21.16 16.73
N ASP A 876 5.47 21.88 17.20
CA ASP A 876 6.71 22.11 16.48
C ASP A 876 7.73 20.96 16.64
N TYR A 877 7.52 20.05 17.60
CA TYR A 877 8.44 18.94 17.86
C TYR A 877 7.76 17.74 18.54
N SER A 878 7.73 16.64 17.81
CA SER A 878 7.29 15.33 18.30
C SER A 878 8.11 14.25 17.60
N GLY A 879 8.57 13.26 18.37
CA GLY A 879 9.47 12.22 17.90
C GLY A 879 9.06 10.87 18.46
N LEU A 880 8.87 9.90 17.55
CA LEU A 880 8.41 8.55 17.88
C LEU A 880 9.56 7.58 18.18
N TRP A 881 10.80 7.95 17.84
CA TRP A 881 12.00 7.13 18.14
C TRP A 881 12.14 6.78 19.62
N ASN A 882 11.69 7.67 20.51
CA ASN A 882 11.77 7.46 21.96
C ASN A 882 10.60 6.63 22.52
N LEU A 883 9.60 6.29 21.68
CA LEU A 883 8.42 5.51 22.09
C LEU A 883 8.40 4.09 21.55
N LEU A 884 9.27 3.77 20.58
CA LEU A 884 9.36 2.42 20.02
C LEU A 884 9.85 1.46 21.10
N SER A 885 8.97 0.53 21.50
CA SER A 885 9.37 -0.64 22.28
C SER A 885 10.14 -1.57 21.37
N LEU A 886 11.47 -1.47 21.37
CA LEU A 886 12.37 -2.38 20.64
C LEU A 886 12.55 -3.70 21.40
#